data_AF-A0A3L7RNE4-F1
#
_entry.id   AF-A0A3L7RNE4-F1
#
_cell.length_a   1.000
_cell.length_b   1.000
_cell.length_c   1.000
_cell.angle_alpha   90.00
_cell.angle_beta   90.00
_cell.angle_gamma   90.00
#
_symmetry.space_group_name_H-M   'P 1'
#
loop_
_entity.id
_entity.type
_entity.pdbx_description
1 polymer ?
#
loop_
_entity_poly.entity_id
_entity_poly.type
_entity_poly.pdbx_seq_one_letter_code
_entity_poly.pdbx_strand_id
1 'polypeptide(L)'
;MGKHVRIRAASAAAALMVVLPLCLAAGRAAAADFETGAGDVLLRRCLECHGASDPSGGLDLSRADGLLAGGDSGAVVAPGDPAASPLLARVIAGEMPPAKNGVARSLPDAEIAALRDWIAAGAGWPEGRHLDPFERTTDSRGGRDWWAFEPLRATLPPTVAGVSHPIDAFVRDRLAREGIAPAPPADRRTLLRRLAFDLVGLPPTADELDAFVADPAPDAYEKQVDRLLASPHFGERQARHWLDVARFAETNGYERDAEKPHAWRYRDWVVKAFNDDMPFDRFVLEQLAGDELPDRSEATAIATGFLRLGTWDDEPNDAEDYQYDRLEDLVNVTSTAFLGLTVKCARCHDHKFDAITQADYYRLAAAFWPGPVHNGRAKALGGPSAEQIGFDVLGWTDLGPEAPPIHALKKGDRHRPLAEVKAGAPSFVGTLAGDFPPPPADSRTTLRRTHLARWITHPTNPLTPRVIVNRLWQHHFGNGLCRNPDNVGFNGPRPEYRDLLDALAADLVAGGWKLKALHRLIVTSATYRQASIHPDMEALADRDPGNALLWRADRRRLDAESLRDAILAVSGDLDPRLGGPSFKAPIDGEALEGLSMKGGAYQPSPPEECRRRSLYMFTKRGLIVPLMTTFDQCDTTVPTGKRDVSIVALQALSLLNNGWVRGEADACAGLVLAAAAEAGPRVDDAWQRVLGRLPSAEEKEAALAYVTTQMAGEAARERLAWASMCQVLFNTNEFLSID
;
A
#
# COMPACT_ATOMS: atom_id res chain seq x y z
N MET A 1 59.99 -29.79 76.73
CA MET A 1 61.05 -29.96 75.70
C MET A 1 60.41 -29.66 74.35
N GLY A 2 60.51 -28.44 73.82
CA GLY A 2 61.56 -28.03 72.86
C GLY A 2 61.12 -28.40 71.43
N LYS A 3 61.12 -27.55 70.39
CA LYS A 3 61.81 -26.30 70.09
C LYS A 3 61.01 -25.52 69.02
N HIS A 4 61.27 -24.23 68.96
CA HIS A 4 60.84 -23.24 67.96
C HIS A 4 61.06 -23.65 66.49
N VAL A 5 60.16 -23.21 65.59
CA VAL A 5 60.51 -22.48 64.36
C VAL A 5 59.38 -21.46 64.05
N ARG A 6 59.76 -20.18 63.90
CA ARG A 6 58.93 -19.11 63.31
C ARG A 6 59.15 -19.12 61.80
N ILE A 7 58.09 -19.03 60.98
CA ILE A 7 58.18 -18.53 59.60
C ILE A 7 57.06 -17.52 59.37
N ARG A 8 57.46 -16.33 58.93
CA ARG A 8 56.62 -15.24 58.41
C ARG A 8 56.13 -15.62 57.00
N ALA A 9 54.87 -15.40 56.69
CA ALA A 9 54.45 -15.06 55.33
C ALA A 9 53.19 -14.17 55.39
N ALA A 10 53.40 -12.88 55.18
CA ALA A 10 52.38 -11.90 54.93
C ALA A 10 52.19 -11.73 53.41
N SER A 11 50.96 -11.40 53.01
CA SER A 11 50.61 -10.61 51.82
C SER A 11 50.78 -11.28 50.44
N ALA A 12 49.76 -12.01 49.98
CA ALA A 12 49.56 -12.29 48.55
C ALA A 12 48.09 -12.46 48.11
N ALA A 13 47.09 -12.18 48.96
CA ALA A 13 45.68 -12.48 48.66
C ALA A 13 44.83 -11.26 48.22
N ALA A 14 45.35 -10.02 48.31
CA ALA A 14 44.58 -8.81 48.00
C ALA A 14 44.69 -8.33 46.53
N ALA A 15 45.63 -8.85 45.75
CA ALA A 15 45.83 -8.42 44.36
C ALA A 15 44.88 -9.12 43.36
N LEU A 16 44.35 -10.30 43.70
CA LEU A 16 43.56 -11.11 42.75
C LEU A 16 42.07 -10.70 42.65
N MET A 17 41.53 -10.00 43.66
CA MET A 17 40.12 -9.53 43.67
C MET A 17 39.90 -8.18 42.97
N VAL A 18 40.96 -7.40 42.69
CA VAL A 18 40.85 -6.11 41.97
C VAL A 18 41.13 -6.28 40.46
N VAL A 19 41.90 -7.29 40.07
CA VAL A 19 42.25 -7.54 38.65
C VAL A 19 41.07 -8.07 37.84
N LEU A 20 40.21 -8.89 38.43
CA LEU A 20 39.03 -9.45 37.74
C LEU A 20 38.01 -8.36 37.29
N PRO A 21 37.55 -7.43 38.16
CA PRO A 21 36.65 -6.36 37.72
C PRO A 21 37.31 -5.35 36.78
N LEU A 22 38.64 -5.15 36.85
CA LEU A 22 39.36 -4.26 35.94
C LEU A 22 39.48 -4.85 34.52
N CYS A 23 39.76 -6.16 34.40
CA CYS A 23 39.78 -6.85 33.10
C CYS A 23 38.39 -6.90 32.45
N LEU A 24 37.33 -7.09 33.24
CA LEU A 24 35.93 -7.02 32.77
C LEU A 24 35.53 -5.60 32.32
N ALA A 25 35.99 -4.55 33.03
CA ALA A 25 35.75 -3.16 32.64
C ALA A 25 36.52 -2.76 31.37
N ALA A 26 37.79 -3.18 31.24
CA ALA A 26 38.61 -2.95 30.06
C ALA A 26 38.06 -3.69 28.81
N GLY A 27 37.60 -4.94 28.97
CA GLY A 27 36.94 -5.69 27.90
C GLY A 27 35.62 -5.07 27.45
N ARG A 28 34.83 -4.51 28.38
CA ARG A 28 33.61 -3.75 28.05
C ARG A 28 33.90 -2.42 27.35
N ALA A 29 34.94 -1.70 27.75
CA ALA A 29 35.34 -0.45 27.10
C ALA A 29 35.86 -0.72 25.66
N ALA A 30 36.73 -1.71 25.48
CA ALA A 30 37.23 -2.09 24.15
C ALA A 30 36.13 -2.60 23.22
N ALA A 31 35.13 -3.32 23.76
CA ALA A 31 33.95 -3.72 22.99
C ALA A 31 33.09 -2.51 22.59
N ALA A 32 32.86 -1.56 23.50
CA ALA A 32 32.14 -0.33 23.18
C ALA A 32 32.88 0.50 22.12
N ASP A 33 34.20 0.61 22.21
CA ASP A 33 35.04 1.32 21.24
C ASP A 33 35.00 0.68 19.85
N PHE A 34 34.91 -0.66 19.76
CA PHE A 34 34.68 -1.35 18.49
C PHE A 34 33.30 -1.02 17.89
N GLU A 35 32.23 -1.12 18.68
CA GLU A 35 30.85 -0.93 18.20
C GLU A 35 30.55 0.48 17.68
N THR A 36 31.20 1.50 18.25
CA THR A 36 31.05 2.91 17.83
C THR A 36 32.19 3.39 16.93
N GLY A 37 33.25 2.60 16.77
CA GLY A 37 34.43 2.91 15.96
C GLY A 37 34.52 2.01 14.73
N ALA A 38 35.51 1.12 14.70
CA ALA A 38 35.79 0.28 13.53
C ALA A 38 34.62 -0.61 13.11
N GLY A 39 33.87 -1.19 14.04
CA GLY A 39 32.71 -2.02 13.74
C GLY A 39 31.62 -1.26 12.98
N ASP A 40 31.36 0.01 13.35
CA ASP A 40 30.42 0.88 12.64
C ASP A 40 30.92 1.21 11.22
N VAL A 41 32.22 1.48 11.05
CA VAL A 41 32.80 1.71 9.71
C VAL A 41 32.69 0.47 8.83
N LEU A 42 33.05 -0.71 9.36
CA LEU A 42 32.95 -1.98 8.63
C LEU A 42 31.51 -2.26 8.20
N LEU A 43 30.55 -2.07 9.12
CA LEU A 43 29.12 -2.23 8.86
C LEU A 43 28.61 -1.31 7.74
N ARG A 44 28.98 -0.02 7.80
CA ARG A 44 28.48 1.01 6.86
C ARG A 44 29.17 0.98 5.50
N ARG A 45 30.46 0.64 5.44
CA ARG A 45 31.30 0.81 4.26
C ARG A 45 31.70 -0.50 3.59
N CYS A 46 31.75 -1.61 4.34
CA CYS A 46 32.42 -2.83 3.87
C CYS A 46 31.46 -4.01 3.65
N LEU A 47 30.46 -4.21 4.52
CA LEU A 47 29.64 -5.43 4.51
C LEU A 47 28.76 -5.62 3.27
N GLU A 48 28.51 -4.57 2.47
CA GLU A 48 27.77 -4.73 1.21
C GLU A 48 28.52 -5.63 0.21
N CYS A 49 29.85 -5.57 0.18
CA CYS A 49 30.69 -6.40 -0.69
C CYS A 49 31.43 -7.51 0.06
N HIS A 50 31.70 -7.32 1.35
CA HIS A 50 32.52 -8.19 2.19
C HIS A 50 31.72 -8.81 3.34
N GLY A 51 30.44 -9.13 3.11
CA GLY A 51 29.59 -9.86 4.06
C GLY A 51 29.69 -11.38 3.89
N ALA A 52 28.96 -12.12 4.73
CA ALA A 52 29.01 -13.58 4.76
C ALA A 52 28.48 -14.28 3.48
N SER A 53 27.65 -13.60 2.68
CA SER A 53 27.02 -14.17 1.48
C SER A 53 27.73 -13.70 0.20
N ASP A 54 28.46 -14.61 -0.47
CA ASP A 54 29.23 -14.37 -1.70
C ASP A 54 30.25 -13.18 -1.60
N PRO A 55 31.15 -13.19 -0.59
CA PRO A 55 32.08 -12.08 -0.37
C PRO A 55 33.00 -11.81 -1.55
N SER A 56 33.10 -10.55 -1.95
CA SER A 56 34.03 -10.09 -2.97
C SER A 56 35.47 -10.37 -2.56
N GLY A 57 36.21 -11.05 -3.44
CA GLY A 57 37.60 -11.42 -3.19
C GLY A 57 37.79 -12.36 -2.00
N GLY A 58 36.76 -13.16 -1.66
CA GLY A 58 36.81 -14.16 -0.59
C GLY A 58 36.88 -13.58 0.82
N LEU A 59 36.77 -12.26 0.98
CA LEU A 59 36.96 -11.57 2.26
C LEU A 59 35.61 -11.33 2.98
N ASP A 60 35.45 -11.97 4.14
CA ASP A 60 34.31 -11.77 5.04
C ASP A 60 34.71 -10.90 6.25
N LEU A 61 34.13 -9.70 6.34
CA LEU A 61 34.34 -8.72 7.40
C LEU A 61 33.17 -8.69 8.41
N SER A 62 32.28 -9.68 8.38
CA SER A 62 31.16 -9.78 9.33
C SER A 62 31.53 -10.45 10.66
N ARG A 63 32.66 -11.16 10.71
CA ARG A 63 33.08 -11.99 11.85
C ARG A 63 34.60 -12.00 12.02
N ALA A 64 35.06 -12.19 13.26
CA ALA A 64 36.47 -12.14 13.63
C ALA A 64 37.34 -13.14 12.85
N ASP A 65 36.87 -14.37 12.69
CA ASP A 65 37.58 -15.42 11.96
C ASP A 65 37.58 -15.22 10.45
N GLY A 66 36.57 -14.54 9.89
CA GLY A 66 36.58 -14.07 8.50
C GLY A 66 37.67 -13.01 8.27
N LEU A 67 37.76 -12.03 9.18
CA LEU A 67 38.83 -11.03 9.17
C LEU A 67 40.22 -11.68 9.25
N LEU A 68 40.39 -12.66 10.14
CA LEU A 68 41.66 -13.38 10.35
C LEU A 68 42.03 -14.29 9.17
N ALA A 69 41.04 -14.92 8.52
CA ALA A 69 41.26 -15.73 7.33
C ALA A 69 41.79 -14.90 6.14
N GLY A 70 41.39 -13.62 6.07
CA GLY A 70 41.75 -12.73 4.96
C GLY A 70 40.94 -13.04 3.70
N GLY A 71 41.36 -12.46 2.57
CA GLY A 71 40.74 -12.71 1.26
C GLY A 71 41.69 -13.43 0.30
N ASP A 72 41.32 -13.47 -0.98
CA ASP A 72 42.12 -14.07 -2.06
C ASP A 72 43.52 -13.45 -2.19
N SER A 73 43.71 -12.22 -1.69
CA SER A 73 45.00 -11.51 -1.63
C SER A 73 45.79 -11.74 -0.34
N GLY A 74 45.32 -12.62 0.55
CA GLY A 74 45.89 -12.88 1.88
C GLY A 74 45.31 -12.01 3.00
N ALA A 75 46.06 -11.88 4.09
CA ALA A 75 45.67 -11.13 5.28
C ALA A 75 45.42 -9.65 4.98
N VAL A 76 44.35 -9.09 5.55
CA VAL A 76 43.91 -7.72 5.28
C VAL A 76 44.19 -6.73 6.42
N VAL A 77 44.47 -7.25 7.61
CA VAL A 77 44.84 -6.48 8.80
C VAL A 77 46.07 -7.13 9.44
N ALA A 78 47.03 -6.31 9.84
CA ALA A 78 48.15 -6.67 10.69
C ALA A 78 47.90 -6.09 12.09
N PRO A 79 47.43 -6.91 13.06
CA PRO A 79 47.14 -6.42 14.41
C PRO A 79 48.32 -5.70 15.04
N GLY A 80 48.11 -4.47 15.51
CA GLY A 80 49.15 -3.61 16.10
C GLY A 80 49.99 -2.82 15.08
N ASP A 81 49.84 -3.06 13.77
CA ASP A 81 50.59 -2.36 12.72
C ASP A 81 49.64 -1.81 11.61
N PRO A 82 49.10 -0.60 11.79
CA PRO A 82 48.28 0.05 10.77
C PRO A 82 48.99 0.28 9.44
N ALA A 83 50.31 0.49 9.44
CA ALA A 83 51.07 0.77 8.22
C ALA A 83 51.23 -0.48 7.35
N ALA A 84 51.28 -1.66 7.98
CA ALA A 84 51.34 -2.95 7.30
C ALA A 84 49.95 -3.53 6.93
N SER A 85 48.85 -2.80 7.16
CA SER A 85 47.47 -3.31 6.99
C SER A 85 46.85 -2.93 5.63
N PRO A 86 46.65 -3.89 4.68
CA PRO A 86 46.10 -3.59 3.36
C PRO A 86 44.70 -2.97 3.36
N LEU A 87 43.85 -3.33 4.32
CA LEU A 87 42.51 -2.73 4.47
C LEU A 87 42.61 -1.21 4.60
N LEU A 88 43.47 -0.74 5.51
CA LEU A 88 43.65 0.68 5.78
C LEU A 88 44.30 1.40 4.58
N ALA A 89 45.30 0.79 3.95
CA ALA A 89 45.96 1.36 2.77
C ALA A 89 44.98 1.62 1.62
N ARG A 90 44.08 0.66 1.34
CA ARG A 90 43.11 0.76 0.23
C ARG A 90 42.02 1.81 0.48
N VAL A 91 41.54 1.94 1.73
CA VAL A 91 40.52 2.97 2.05
C VAL A 91 41.11 4.38 2.07
N ILE A 92 42.39 4.54 2.43
CA ILE A 92 43.11 5.83 2.32
C ILE A 92 43.36 6.20 0.86
N ALA A 93 43.78 5.23 0.04
CA ALA A 93 44.01 5.43 -1.39
C ALA A 93 42.71 5.66 -2.18
N GLY A 94 41.54 5.44 -1.57
CA GLY A 94 40.24 5.56 -2.21
C GLY A 94 39.98 4.51 -3.27
N GLU A 95 40.60 3.33 -3.16
CA GLU A 95 40.48 2.24 -4.12
C GLU A 95 39.20 1.40 -3.94
N MET A 96 38.42 1.71 -2.90
CA MET A 96 37.22 0.97 -2.50
C MET A 96 35.97 1.88 -2.47
N PRO A 97 34.81 1.42 -2.97
CA PRO A 97 34.64 0.21 -3.77
C PRO A 97 35.31 0.34 -5.16
N PRO A 98 35.71 -0.77 -5.81
CA PRO A 98 36.25 -0.73 -7.17
C PRO A 98 35.26 -0.10 -8.14
N ALA A 99 35.74 0.55 -9.22
CA ALA A 99 34.89 1.27 -10.18
C ALA A 99 33.72 0.45 -10.76
N LYS A 100 33.90 -0.88 -10.89
CA LYS A 100 32.85 -1.81 -11.33
C LYS A 100 31.70 -2.01 -10.32
N ASN A 101 31.95 -1.70 -9.05
CA ASN A 101 31.06 -1.93 -7.92
C ASN A 101 30.61 -0.62 -7.24
N GLY A 102 31.08 0.55 -7.69
CA GLY A 102 30.68 1.84 -7.15
C GLY A 102 31.67 2.97 -7.45
N VAL A 103 31.51 4.08 -6.74
CA VAL A 103 32.38 5.25 -6.88
C VAL A 103 33.55 5.15 -5.89
N ALA A 104 34.74 4.93 -6.43
CA ALA A 104 35.99 4.89 -5.70
C ALA A 104 36.27 6.27 -5.05
N ARG A 105 36.36 6.30 -3.71
CA ARG A 105 36.66 7.52 -2.95
C ARG A 105 37.32 7.17 -1.63
N SER A 106 38.21 8.03 -1.14
CA SER A 106 38.72 7.91 0.22
C SER A 106 37.58 8.03 1.23
N LEU A 107 37.67 7.25 2.32
CA LEU A 107 36.77 7.43 3.45
C LEU A 107 37.04 8.77 4.15
N PRO A 108 36.05 9.32 4.89
CA PRO A 108 36.26 10.48 5.76
C PRO A 108 37.38 10.23 6.78
N ASP A 109 38.15 11.28 7.12
CA ASP A 109 39.30 11.18 8.03
C ASP A 109 38.94 10.55 9.39
N ALA A 110 37.75 10.83 9.91
CA ALA A 110 37.26 10.25 11.17
C ALA A 110 37.06 8.73 11.08
N GLU A 111 36.56 8.23 9.95
CA GLU A 111 36.37 6.78 9.73
C GLU A 111 37.73 6.08 9.53
N ILE A 112 38.65 6.73 8.83
CA ILE A 112 40.04 6.25 8.67
C ILE A 112 40.75 6.21 10.04
N ALA A 113 40.57 7.24 10.87
CA ALA A 113 41.12 7.27 12.22
C ALA A 113 40.56 6.13 13.08
N ALA A 114 39.24 5.90 13.05
CA ALA A 114 38.61 4.80 13.77
C ALA A 114 39.19 3.42 13.38
N LEU A 115 39.38 3.16 12.09
CA LEU A 115 40.02 1.93 11.62
C LEU A 115 41.50 1.85 12.04
N ARG A 116 42.24 2.94 11.92
CA ARG A 116 43.65 3.02 12.29
C ARG A 116 43.88 2.75 13.76
N ASP A 117 43.10 3.40 14.63
CA ASP A 117 43.20 3.28 16.08
C ASP A 117 42.81 1.88 16.54
N TRP A 118 41.76 1.31 15.96
CA TRP A 118 41.38 -0.08 16.20
C TRP A 118 42.47 -1.08 15.80
N ILE A 119 43.08 -0.92 14.62
CA ILE A 119 44.20 -1.78 14.20
C ILE A 119 45.40 -1.60 15.14
N ALA A 120 45.75 -0.37 15.50
CA ALA A 120 46.86 -0.07 16.42
C ALA A 120 46.63 -0.69 17.81
N ALA A 121 45.38 -0.75 18.26
CA ALA A 121 44.97 -1.42 19.50
C ALA A 121 44.95 -2.96 19.41
N GLY A 122 45.37 -3.54 18.28
CA GLY A 122 45.44 -4.98 18.08
C GLY A 122 44.23 -5.58 17.34
N ALA A 123 43.41 -4.76 16.69
CA ALA A 123 42.24 -5.19 15.92
C ALA A 123 41.27 -6.08 16.73
N GLY A 124 41.07 -5.75 18.01
CA GLY A 124 40.23 -6.53 18.91
C GLY A 124 38.79 -6.63 18.41
N TRP A 125 38.22 -7.84 18.47
CA TRP A 125 36.86 -8.12 18.06
C TRP A 125 36.08 -8.72 19.24
N PRO A 126 34.88 -8.21 19.60
CA PRO A 126 34.14 -8.73 20.74
C PRO A 126 33.78 -10.22 20.55
N GLU A 127 33.97 -11.03 21.59
CA GLU A 127 33.73 -12.48 21.50
C GLU A 127 32.29 -12.80 21.07
N GLY A 128 32.15 -13.65 20.04
CA GLY A 128 30.84 -14.06 19.51
C GLY A 128 30.10 -12.98 18.70
N ARG A 129 30.69 -11.80 18.51
CA ARG A 129 30.06 -10.71 17.76
C ARG A 129 30.06 -11.02 16.26
N HIS A 130 28.88 -11.01 15.65
CA HIS A 130 28.68 -11.08 14.21
C HIS A 130 28.00 -9.79 13.76
N LEU A 131 28.64 -9.01 12.88
CA LEU A 131 28.05 -7.80 12.30
C LEU A 131 26.99 -8.21 11.27
N ASP A 132 25.73 -7.90 11.55
CA ASP A 132 24.65 -8.08 10.58
C ASP A 132 24.44 -6.76 9.83
N PRO A 133 24.54 -6.73 8.49
CA PRO A 133 24.31 -5.50 7.70
C PRO A 133 22.96 -4.83 7.97
N PHE A 134 21.98 -5.56 8.49
CA PHE A 134 20.63 -5.07 8.76
C PHE A 134 20.35 -4.81 10.25
N GLU A 135 21.35 -4.85 11.14
CA GLU A 135 21.14 -4.59 12.56
C GLU A 135 20.81 -3.11 12.88
N ARG A 136 21.27 -2.17 12.04
CA ARG A 136 21.11 -0.72 12.22
C ARG A 136 20.92 0.00 10.89
N THR A 137 20.15 1.09 10.92
CA THR A 137 19.95 2.00 9.80
C THR A 137 21.22 2.83 9.59
N THR A 138 21.63 2.94 8.33
CA THR A 138 22.77 3.75 7.89
C THR A 138 22.29 4.82 6.90
N ASP A 139 23.22 5.64 6.40
CA ASP A 139 22.92 6.67 5.40
C ASP A 139 22.53 6.09 4.02
N SER A 140 22.78 4.79 3.80
CA SER A 140 22.55 4.11 2.51
C SER A 140 21.53 2.98 2.56
N ARG A 141 21.09 2.55 3.76
CA ARG A 141 20.24 1.38 3.95
C ARG A 141 19.47 1.43 5.27
N GLY A 142 18.24 0.93 5.28
CA GLY A 142 17.44 0.71 6.49
C GLY A 142 17.81 -0.59 7.19
N GLY A 143 18.03 -0.52 8.49
CA GLY A 143 18.14 -1.70 9.36
C GLY A 143 16.79 -2.11 9.94
N ARG A 144 16.79 -3.11 10.82
CA ARG A 144 15.59 -3.55 11.56
C ARG A 144 15.13 -2.54 12.62
N ASP A 145 15.93 -1.50 12.87
CA ASP A 145 15.60 -0.29 13.63
C ASP A 145 14.92 0.79 12.76
N TRP A 146 14.69 0.55 11.46
CA TRP A 146 13.93 1.47 10.64
C TRP A 146 12.51 1.63 11.20
N TRP A 147 12.00 2.86 11.16
CA TRP A 147 10.75 3.25 11.84
C TRP A 147 9.56 2.31 11.57
N ALA A 148 9.47 1.76 10.35
CA ALA A 148 8.38 0.88 9.94
C ALA A 148 8.46 -0.52 10.55
N PHE A 149 9.66 -0.99 10.90
CA PHE A 149 9.90 -2.28 11.57
C PHE A 149 9.90 -2.17 13.10
N GLU A 150 10.08 -0.97 13.64
CA GLU A 150 9.96 -0.74 15.09
C GLU A 150 8.53 -1.07 15.57
N PRO A 151 8.37 -1.64 16.78
CA PRO A 151 7.06 -1.85 17.40
C PRO A 151 6.19 -0.58 17.39
N LEU A 152 4.86 -0.76 17.38
CA LEU A 152 3.93 0.36 17.45
C LEU A 152 4.14 1.15 18.75
N ARG A 153 4.19 2.48 18.63
CA ARG A 153 4.20 3.38 19.77
C ARG A 153 2.77 3.64 20.23
N ALA A 154 2.42 3.24 21.45
CA ALA A 154 1.15 3.61 22.08
C ALA A 154 1.20 5.07 22.56
N THR A 155 1.36 6.01 21.62
CA THR A 155 1.52 7.43 21.92
C THR A 155 0.16 8.04 22.27
N LEU A 156 0.04 8.59 23.48
CA LEU A 156 -1.16 9.33 23.87
C LEU A 156 -1.25 10.64 23.06
N PRO A 157 -2.46 11.06 22.65
CA PRO A 157 -2.65 12.35 21.99
C PRO A 157 -2.09 13.50 22.85
N PRO A 158 -1.43 14.51 22.25
CA PRO A 158 -0.98 15.70 22.97
C PRO A 158 -2.15 16.41 23.67
N THR A 159 -1.89 17.03 24.82
CA THR A 159 -2.92 17.85 25.48
C THR A 159 -2.93 19.24 24.86
N VAL A 160 -3.95 19.53 24.04
CA VAL A 160 -4.16 20.84 23.42
C VAL A 160 -5.45 21.47 23.96
N ALA A 161 -5.36 22.71 24.44
CA ALA A 161 -6.50 23.39 25.06
C ALA A 161 -7.70 23.51 24.11
N GLY A 162 -8.89 23.09 24.57
CA GLY A 162 -10.13 23.14 23.79
C GLY A 162 -10.25 22.08 22.68
N VAL A 163 -9.31 21.13 22.59
CA VAL A 163 -9.32 20.05 21.60
C VAL A 163 -9.45 18.70 22.31
N SER A 164 -10.53 17.97 22.04
CA SER A 164 -10.79 16.65 22.63
C SER A 164 -10.65 15.49 21.64
N HIS A 165 -10.67 15.76 20.34
CA HIS A 165 -10.55 14.73 19.31
C HIS A 165 -9.07 14.34 19.14
N PRO A 166 -8.72 13.03 19.15
CA PRO A 166 -7.32 12.59 19.17
C PRO A 166 -6.56 13.00 17.91
N ILE A 167 -7.15 12.85 16.71
CA ILE A 167 -6.55 13.30 15.45
C ILE A 167 -6.26 14.80 15.49
N ASP A 168 -7.24 15.61 15.88
CA ASP A 168 -7.10 17.06 15.94
C ASP A 168 -6.02 17.46 16.95
N ALA A 169 -5.87 16.74 18.06
CA ALA A 169 -4.84 17.02 19.05
C ALA A 169 -3.42 16.90 18.46
N PHE A 170 -3.14 15.84 17.70
CA PHE A 170 -1.86 15.68 17.01
C PHE A 170 -1.62 16.77 15.95
N VAL A 171 -2.63 17.05 15.12
CA VAL A 171 -2.50 18.04 14.04
C VAL A 171 -2.37 19.44 14.59
N ARG A 172 -3.16 19.81 15.61
CA ARG A 172 -3.13 21.15 16.24
C ARG A 172 -1.83 21.40 16.98
N ASP A 173 -1.29 20.40 17.69
CA ASP A 173 0.02 20.50 18.34
C ASP A 173 1.13 20.75 17.30
N ARG A 174 1.11 20.03 16.17
CA ARG A 174 2.08 20.25 15.07
C ARG A 174 1.93 21.63 14.45
N LEU A 175 0.70 22.04 14.07
CA LEU A 175 0.45 23.36 13.48
C LEU A 175 0.84 24.51 14.43
N ALA A 176 0.59 24.36 15.73
CA ALA A 176 0.98 25.36 16.74
C ALA A 176 2.51 25.54 16.82
N ARG A 177 3.30 24.46 16.73
CA ARG A 177 4.78 24.54 16.69
C ARG A 177 5.29 25.27 15.44
N GLU A 178 4.56 25.17 14.33
CA GLU A 178 4.89 25.84 13.07
C GLU A 178 4.28 27.26 12.96
N GLY A 179 3.52 27.69 13.96
CA GLY A 179 2.83 28.99 13.95
C GLY A 179 1.80 29.11 12.82
N ILE A 180 1.14 28.00 12.46
CA ILE A 180 0.13 27.94 11.39
C ILE A 180 -1.25 27.76 12.02
N ALA A 181 -2.22 28.58 11.59
CA ALA A 181 -3.62 28.33 11.87
C ALA A 181 -4.18 27.35 10.82
N PRO A 182 -5.11 26.46 11.18
CA PRO A 182 -5.82 25.64 10.21
C PRO A 182 -6.96 26.42 9.54
N ALA A 183 -7.38 25.93 8.38
CA ALA A 183 -8.48 26.50 7.62
C ALA A 183 -9.80 26.47 8.41
N PRO A 184 -10.72 27.41 8.14
CA PRO A 184 -12.06 27.35 8.72
C PRO A 184 -12.76 26.04 8.31
N PRO A 185 -13.77 25.58 9.06
CA PRO A 185 -14.61 24.47 8.63
C PRO A 185 -15.25 24.76 7.26
N ALA A 186 -15.35 23.74 6.42
CA ALA A 186 -16.12 23.82 5.18
C ALA A 186 -17.61 24.03 5.47
N ASP A 187 -18.34 24.63 4.54
CA ASP A 187 -19.79 24.78 4.65
C ASP A 187 -20.50 23.42 4.60
N ARG A 188 -21.77 23.39 5.03
CA ARG A 188 -22.54 22.14 5.16
C ARG A 188 -22.72 21.41 3.82
N ARG A 189 -22.89 22.11 2.70
CA ARG A 189 -23.08 21.45 1.39
C ARG A 189 -21.79 20.77 0.96
N THR A 190 -20.67 21.48 1.07
CA THR A 190 -19.33 20.95 0.79
C THR A 190 -19.01 19.75 1.66
N LEU A 191 -19.30 19.82 2.98
CA LEU A 191 -19.06 18.71 3.90
C LEU A 191 -19.86 17.46 3.55
N LEU A 192 -21.16 17.56 3.24
CA LEU A 192 -21.95 16.38 2.90
C LEU A 192 -21.54 15.79 1.56
N ARG A 193 -21.25 16.63 0.56
CA ARG A 193 -20.75 16.18 -0.75
C ARG A 193 -19.43 15.42 -0.59
N ARG A 194 -18.47 15.98 0.16
CA ARG A 194 -17.18 15.32 0.46
C ARG A 194 -17.39 13.98 1.16
N LEU A 195 -18.21 13.97 2.21
CA LEU A 195 -18.50 12.78 3.00
C LEU A 195 -19.17 11.67 2.16
N ALA A 196 -20.11 12.03 1.28
CA ALA A 196 -20.79 11.08 0.41
C ALA A 196 -19.83 10.44 -0.62
N PHE A 197 -18.98 11.24 -1.27
CA PHE A 197 -17.98 10.68 -2.19
C PHE A 197 -16.93 9.83 -1.46
N ASP A 198 -16.48 10.25 -0.28
CA ASP A 198 -15.48 9.48 0.48
C ASP A 198 -16.03 8.16 1.01
N LEU A 199 -17.26 8.15 1.54
CA LEU A 199 -17.84 6.96 2.17
C LEU A 199 -18.58 6.04 1.21
N VAL A 200 -19.26 6.57 0.18
CA VAL A 200 -20.08 5.74 -0.74
C VAL A 200 -19.75 5.94 -2.23
N GLY A 201 -18.94 6.95 -2.59
CA GLY A 201 -18.52 7.20 -3.96
C GLY A 201 -19.61 7.75 -4.87
N LEU A 202 -20.68 8.31 -4.30
CA LEU A 202 -21.82 8.88 -5.01
C LEU A 202 -22.11 10.30 -4.49
N PRO A 203 -22.62 11.21 -5.34
CA PRO A 203 -23.10 12.50 -4.87
C PRO A 203 -24.35 12.33 -3.98
N PRO A 204 -24.55 13.18 -2.97
CA PRO A 204 -25.81 13.22 -2.23
C PRO A 204 -26.92 13.78 -3.13
N THR A 205 -28.18 13.41 -2.87
CA THR A 205 -29.31 13.99 -3.60
C THR A 205 -29.57 15.44 -3.15
N ALA A 206 -30.30 16.20 -3.97
CA ALA A 206 -30.71 17.56 -3.61
C ALA A 206 -31.50 17.60 -2.29
N ASP A 207 -32.43 16.65 -2.09
CA ASP A 207 -33.23 16.54 -0.87
C ASP A 207 -32.37 16.19 0.35
N GLU A 208 -31.38 15.31 0.21
CA GLU A 208 -30.45 14.97 1.29
C GLU A 208 -29.60 16.19 1.70
N LEU A 209 -29.14 16.97 0.73
CA LEU A 209 -28.41 18.21 0.98
C LEU A 209 -29.27 19.25 1.68
N ASP A 210 -30.48 19.50 1.19
CA ASP A 210 -31.36 20.51 1.77
C ASP A 210 -31.81 20.12 3.18
N ALA A 211 -32.14 18.84 3.41
CA ALA A 211 -32.45 18.32 4.73
C ALA A 211 -31.27 18.46 5.69
N PHE A 212 -30.05 18.14 5.24
CA PHE A 212 -28.86 18.30 6.07
C PHE A 212 -28.55 19.77 6.36
N VAL A 213 -28.67 20.67 5.39
CA VAL A 213 -28.41 22.11 5.60
C VAL A 213 -29.41 22.69 6.60
N ALA A 214 -30.67 22.26 6.54
CA ALA A 214 -31.74 22.73 7.41
C ALA A 214 -31.73 22.13 8.83
N ASP A 215 -31.02 21.02 9.08
CA ASP A 215 -31.00 20.33 10.37
C ASP A 215 -30.21 21.14 11.44
N PRO A 216 -30.88 21.72 12.46
CA PRO A 216 -30.22 22.51 13.49
C PRO A 216 -29.57 21.65 14.58
N ALA A 217 -29.75 20.32 14.55
CA ALA A 217 -29.25 19.45 15.60
C ALA A 217 -27.70 19.52 15.68
N PRO A 218 -27.12 19.59 16.89
CA PRO A 218 -25.67 19.69 17.06
C PRO A 218 -24.93 18.44 16.56
N ASP A 219 -25.62 17.30 16.47
CA ASP A 219 -25.13 16.00 15.99
C ASP A 219 -25.57 15.69 14.54
N ALA A 220 -26.07 16.68 13.80
CA ALA A 220 -26.57 16.49 12.43
C ALA A 220 -25.50 15.90 11.49
N TYR A 221 -24.23 16.29 11.66
CA TYR A 221 -23.13 15.78 10.84
C TYR A 221 -22.84 14.30 11.15
N GLU A 222 -22.77 13.95 12.44
CA GLU A 222 -22.54 12.59 12.91
C GLU A 222 -23.65 11.64 12.45
N LYS A 223 -24.91 12.10 12.41
CA LYS A 223 -26.02 11.32 11.81
C LYS A 223 -25.78 11.00 10.34
N GLN A 224 -25.22 11.93 9.55
CA GLN A 224 -24.88 11.68 8.15
C GLN A 224 -23.72 10.69 8.03
N VAL A 225 -22.70 10.80 8.89
CA VAL A 225 -21.60 9.83 8.96
C VAL A 225 -22.14 8.43 9.23
N ASP A 226 -22.97 8.27 10.26
CA ASP A 226 -23.52 6.98 10.65
C ASP A 226 -24.46 6.41 9.57
N ARG A 227 -25.27 7.25 8.91
CA ARG A 227 -26.11 6.87 7.77
C ARG A 227 -25.28 6.34 6.60
N LEU A 228 -24.19 7.04 6.23
CA LEU A 228 -23.36 6.66 5.09
C LEU A 228 -22.49 5.43 5.39
N LEU A 229 -22.00 5.26 6.61
CA LEU A 229 -21.30 4.04 7.04
C LEU A 229 -22.23 2.81 7.09
N ALA A 230 -23.52 3.02 7.34
CA ALA A 230 -24.54 1.98 7.29
C ALA A 230 -25.05 1.67 5.87
N SER A 231 -24.75 2.53 4.89
CA SER A 231 -25.17 2.34 3.50
C SER A 231 -24.53 1.09 2.90
N PRO A 232 -25.27 0.27 2.13
CA PRO A 232 -24.66 -0.84 1.40
C PRO A 232 -23.65 -0.38 0.33
N HIS A 233 -23.73 0.87 -0.10
CA HIS A 233 -22.78 1.47 -1.05
C HIS A 233 -21.42 1.81 -0.42
N PHE A 234 -21.31 1.73 0.91
CA PHE A 234 -20.03 1.86 1.62
C PHE A 234 -19.06 0.75 1.18
N GLY A 235 -19.51 -0.50 1.21
CA GLY A 235 -18.71 -1.65 0.82
C GLY A 235 -18.24 -1.56 -0.63
N GLU A 236 -19.04 -1.01 -1.54
CA GLU A 236 -18.66 -0.79 -2.94
C GLU A 236 -17.54 0.26 -3.08
N ARG A 237 -17.64 1.38 -2.35
CA ARG A 237 -16.60 2.41 -2.34
C ARG A 237 -15.28 1.87 -1.81
N GLN A 238 -15.34 1.14 -0.71
CA GLN A 238 -14.18 0.52 -0.08
C GLN A 238 -13.59 -0.60 -0.95
N ALA A 239 -14.45 -1.42 -1.58
CA ALA A 239 -14.02 -2.47 -2.49
C ALA A 239 -13.26 -1.89 -3.68
N ARG A 240 -13.71 -0.79 -4.30
CA ARG A 240 -12.96 -0.18 -5.40
C ARG A 240 -11.50 0.11 -5.02
N HIS A 241 -11.24 0.66 -3.82
CA HIS A 241 -9.86 0.86 -3.36
C HIS A 241 -9.10 -0.46 -3.18
N TRP A 242 -9.74 -1.47 -2.61
CA TRP A 242 -9.09 -2.76 -2.38
C TRP A 242 -8.79 -3.51 -3.67
N LEU A 243 -9.65 -3.40 -4.68
CA LEU A 243 -9.51 -4.12 -5.94
C LEU A 243 -8.32 -3.65 -6.77
N ASP A 244 -7.92 -2.37 -6.65
CA ASP A 244 -6.67 -1.84 -7.22
C ASP A 244 -5.45 -2.54 -6.60
N VAL A 245 -5.44 -2.68 -5.27
CA VAL A 245 -4.37 -3.39 -4.52
C VAL A 245 -4.37 -4.88 -4.87
N ALA A 246 -5.55 -5.48 -5.01
CA ALA A 246 -5.72 -6.90 -5.32
C ALA A 246 -5.50 -7.23 -6.80
N ARG A 247 -5.22 -6.24 -7.67
CA ARG A 247 -5.03 -6.43 -9.11
C ARG A 247 -6.24 -7.03 -9.79
N PHE A 248 -7.43 -6.61 -9.38
CA PHE A 248 -8.65 -7.22 -9.87
C PHE A 248 -8.81 -6.97 -11.37
N ALA A 249 -8.86 -8.06 -12.11
CA ALA A 249 -9.36 -8.11 -13.47
C ALA A 249 -10.06 -9.45 -13.67
N GLU A 250 -10.97 -9.49 -14.63
CA GLU A 250 -11.71 -10.70 -14.95
C GLU A 250 -11.08 -11.46 -16.12
N THR A 251 -9.86 -11.11 -16.51
CA THR A 251 -9.11 -11.75 -17.59
C THR A 251 -7.62 -11.89 -17.27
N ASN A 252 -6.89 -12.68 -18.08
CA ASN A 252 -5.53 -13.14 -17.79
C ASN A 252 -4.38 -12.21 -18.23
N GLY A 253 -4.58 -11.31 -19.19
CA GLY A 253 -3.63 -10.26 -19.58
C GLY A 253 -2.60 -10.61 -20.66
N TYR A 254 -2.45 -11.88 -21.03
CA TYR A 254 -1.53 -12.35 -22.09
C TYR A 254 -2.21 -12.40 -23.47
N GLU A 255 -1.57 -13.00 -24.48
CA GLU A 255 -1.98 -12.99 -25.90
C GLU A 255 -3.45 -13.39 -26.12
N ARG A 256 -3.94 -14.39 -25.37
CA ARG A 256 -5.34 -14.84 -25.45
C ARG A 256 -6.30 -14.07 -24.54
N ASP A 257 -5.77 -13.41 -23.50
CA ASP A 257 -6.51 -12.65 -22.47
C ASP A 257 -7.85 -13.32 -22.06
N ALA A 258 -7.80 -14.63 -21.81
CA ALA A 258 -9.01 -15.41 -21.53
C ALA A 258 -9.70 -14.94 -20.24
N GLU A 259 -11.04 -15.04 -20.22
CA GLU A 259 -11.84 -14.70 -19.04
C GLU A 259 -11.53 -15.64 -17.88
N LYS A 260 -11.56 -15.12 -16.66
CA LYS A 260 -11.45 -15.85 -15.39
C LYS A 260 -12.87 -16.11 -14.87
N PRO A 261 -13.43 -17.33 -15.05
CA PRO A 261 -14.76 -17.64 -14.54
C PRO A 261 -14.86 -17.35 -13.04
N HIS A 262 -16.00 -16.84 -12.60
CA HIS A 262 -16.30 -16.53 -11.19
C HIS A 262 -15.47 -15.42 -10.54
N ALA A 263 -14.59 -14.70 -11.26
CA ALA A 263 -13.82 -13.59 -10.69
C ALA A 263 -14.70 -12.52 -10.01
N TRP A 264 -15.84 -12.17 -10.61
CA TRP A 264 -16.83 -11.25 -10.03
C TRP A 264 -17.31 -11.64 -8.63
N ARG A 265 -17.29 -12.93 -8.25
CA ARG A 265 -17.67 -13.38 -6.91
C ARG A 265 -16.69 -12.90 -5.84
N TYR A 266 -15.40 -12.82 -6.18
CA TYR A 266 -14.40 -12.26 -5.28
C TYR A 266 -14.68 -10.77 -5.01
N ARG A 267 -14.97 -9.99 -6.06
CA ARG A 267 -15.36 -8.59 -5.92
C ARG A 267 -16.57 -8.44 -4.98
N ASP A 268 -17.60 -9.26 -5.17
CA ASP A 268 -18.80 -9.22 -4.33
C ASP A 268 -18.50 -9.64 -2.88
N TRP A 269 -17.60 -10.61 -2.67
CA TRP A 269 -17.13 -10.97 -1.34
C TRP A 269 -16.41 -9.80 -0.66
N VAL A 270 -15.55 -9.06 -1.38
CA VAL A 270 -14.87 -7.86 -0.85
C VAL A 270 -15.89 -6.79 -0.44
N VAL A 271 -16.88 -6.50 -1.30
CA VAL A 271 -17.97 -5.55 -1.00
C VAL A 271 -18.70 -5.96 0.29
N LYS A 272 -19.05 -7.25 0.39
CA LYS A 272 -19.74 -7.78 1.57
C LYS A 272 -18.88 -7.69 2.82
N ALA A 273 -17.60 -8.05 2.75
CA ALA A 273 -16.68 -8.02 3.89
C ALA A 273 -16.57 -6.61 4.49
N PHE A 274 -16.47 -5.57 3.65
CA PHE A 274 -16.45 -4.18 4.14
C PHE A 274 -17.81 -3.73 4.70
N ASN A 275 -18.93 -4.13 4.08
CA ASN A 275 -20.26 -3.80 4.59
C ASN A 275 -20.55 -4.43 5.96
N ASP A 276 -20.12 -5.67 6.16
CA ASP A 276 -20.24 -6.40 7.43
C ASP A 276 -19.25 -5.91 8.50
N ASP A 277 -18.35 -4.99 8.16
CA ASP A 277 -17.24 -4.55 8.99
C ASP A 277 -16.43 -5.75 9.51
N MET A 278 -16.12 -6.69 8.60
CA MET A 278 -15.29 -7.85 8.89
C MET A 278 -13.98 -7.37 9.53
N PRO A 279 -13.56 -7.93 10.68
CA PRO A 279 -12.25 -7.64 11.26
C PRO A 279 -11.16 -7.79 10.20
N PHE A 280 -10.33 -6.76 10.03
CA PHE A 280 -9.34 -6.75 8.95
C PHE A 280 -8.34 -7.90 9.04
N ASP A 281 -8.01 -8.36 10.25
CA ASP A 281 -7.20 -9.56 10.46
C ASP A 281 -7.87 -10.83 9.87
N ARG A 282 -9.19 -10.97 10.04
CA ARG A 282 -9.97 -12.03 9.41
C ARG A 282 -10.03 -11.86 7.89
N PHE A 283 -10.18 -10.63 7.40
CA PHE A 283 -10.17 -10.32 5.96
C PHE A 283 -8.85 -10.72 5.29
N VAL A 284 -7.70 -10.50 5.93
CA VAL A 284 -6.40 -11.01 5.47
C VAL A 284 -6.35 -12.53 5.50
N LEU A 285 -6.80 -13.13 6.61
CA LEU A 285 -6.78 -14.57 6.83
C LEU A 285 -7.58 -15.34 5.77
N GLU A 286 -8.80 -14.90 5.45
CA GLU A 286 -9.63 -15.55 4.44
C GLU A 286 -9.03 -15.42 3.04
N GLN A 287 -8.41 -14.29 2.69
CA GLN A 287 -7.80 -14.09 1.37
C GLN A 287 -6.56 -14.96 1.12
N LEU A 288 -5.76 -15.20 2.16
CA LEU A 288 -4.54 -16.01 2.01
C LEU A 288 -4.81 -17.50 2.24
N ALA A 289 -5.73 -17.84 3.14
CA ALA A 289 -5.87 -19.18 3.68
C ALA A 289 -7.32 -19.61 3.96
N GLY A 290 -8.33 -18.97 3.35
CA GLY A 290 -9.74 -19.27 3.59
C GLY A 290 -10.15 -20.73 3.35
N ASP A 291 -9.42 -21.46 2.52
CA ASP A 291 -9.58 -22.90 2.29
C ASP A 291 -8.94 -23.78 3.38
N GLU A 292 -8.05 -23.22 4.20
CA GLU A 292 -7.33 -23.93 5.28
C GLU A 292 -7.99 -23.73 6.66
N LEU A 293 -9.00 -22.85 6.76
CA LEU A 293 -9.58 -22.47 8.04
C LEU A 293 -10.52 -23.56 8.60
N PRO A 294 -10.61 -23.71 9.93
CA PRO A 294 -11.54 -24.67 10.56
C PRO A 294 -13.00 -24.43 10.17
N ASP A 295 -13.37 -23.18 9.91
CA ASP A 295 -14.71 -22.73 9.50
C ASP A 295 -14.85 -22.55 7.98
N ARG A 296 -14.05 -23.28 7.20
CA ARG A 296 -14.06 -23.26 5.73
C ARG A 296 -15.49 -23.36 5.16
N SER A 297 -15.81 -22.45 4.25
CA SER A 297 -17.09 -22.38 3.53
C SER A 297 -16.88 -21.94 2.07
N GLU A 298 -17.95 -21.87 1.27
CA GLU A 298 -17.87 -21.31 -0.09
C GLU A 298 -17.36 -19.87 -0.06
N ALA A 299 -17.79 -19.06 0.92
CA ALA A 299 -17.37 -17.68 1.07
C ALA A 299 -15.85 -17.56 1.36
N THR A 300 -15.32 -18.37 2.27
CA THR A 300 -13.88 -18.34 2.56
C THR A 300 -13.06 -18.89 1.38
N ALA A 301 -13.60 -19.83 0.60
CA ALA A 301 -12.97 -20.28 -0.64
C ALA A 301 -12.96 -19.18 -1.72
N ILE A 302 -14.04 -18.39 -1.85
CA ILE A 302 -14.10 -17.23 -2.76
C ILE A 302 -13.03 -16.19 -2.38
N ALA A 303 -12.82 -15.95 -1.08
CA ALA A 303 -11.81 -15.00 -0.59
C ALA A 303 -10.40 -15.34 -1.11
N THR A 304 -10.05 -16.64 -1.18
CA THR A 304 -8.76 -17.09 -1.72
C THR A 304 -8.54 -16.77 -3.20
N GLY A 305 -9.59 -16.31 -3.89
CA GLY A 305 -9.50 -15.76 -5.24
C GLY A 305 -8.49 -14.63 -5.36
N PHE A 306 -8.15 -13.92 -4.28
CA PHE A 306 -7.02 -12.97 -4.21
C PHE A 306 -5.72 -13.54 -4.83
N LEU A 307 -5.42 -14.82 -4.59
CA LEU A 307 -4.23 -15.51 -5.11
C LEU A 307 -4.35 -15.92 -6.59
N ARG A 308 -5.49 -15.68 -7.23
CA ARG A 308 -5.80 -16.06 -8.62
C ARG A 308 -6.02 -14.87 -9.57
N LEU A 309 -6.07 -13.64 -9.05
CA LEU A 309 -6.36 -12.41 -9.82
C LEU A 309 -5.19 -11.91 -10.68
N GLY A 310 -3.96 -12.34 -10.36
CA GLY A 310 -2.76 -12.04 -11.14
C GLY A 310 -2.89 -12.48 -12.60
N THR A 311 -1.96 -11.99 -13.43
CA THR A 311 -1.89 -12.40 -14.83
C THR A 311 -1.61 -13.90 -14.94
N TRP A 312 -2.10 -14.53 -16.00
CA TRP A 312 -1.86 -15.95 -16.24
C TRP A 312 -1.46 -16.22 -17.70
N ASP A 313 -0.27 -16.76 -17.89
CA ASP A 313 0.25 -17.17 -19.18
C ASP A 313 -0.07 -18.65 -19.38
N ASP A 314 -0.80 -18.94 -20.46
CA ASP A 314 -1.23 -20.28 -20.81
C ASP A 314 -0.37 -20.97 -21.86
N GLU A 315 0.57 -20.24 -22.47
CA GLU A 315 1.63 -20.76 -23.33
C GLU A 315 2.99 -20.11 -22.99
N PRO A 316 3.47 -20.27 -21.74
CA PRO A 316 4.77 -19.72 -21.38
C PRO A 316 5.87 -20.37 -22.22
N ASN A 317 6.84 -19.56 -22.67
CA ASN A 317 8.01 -20.04 -23.40
C ASN A 317 8.75 -21.15 -22.64
N ASP A 318 8.82 -21.03 -21.31
CA ASP A 318 9.37 -22.03 -20.42
C ASP A 318 8.50 -22.19 -19.16
N ALA A 319 7.88 -23.36 -19.05
CA ALA A 319 6.98 -23.74 -17.96
C ALA A 319 7.65 -23.71 -16.57
N GLU A 320 8.93 -24.09 -16.49
CA GLU A 320 9.66 -24.18 -15.24
C GLU A 320 10.17 -22.81 -14.76
N ASP A 321 10.25 -21.81 -15.65
CA ASP A 321 10.59 -20.43 -15.27
C ASP A 321 9.33 -19.70 -14.84
N TYR A 322 8.25 -19.91 -15.59
CA TYR A 322 6.97 -19.26 -15.34
C TYR A 322 6.41 -19.53 -13.94
N GLN A 323 6.65 -20.73 -13.37
CA GLN A 323 6.25 -21.01 -11.98
C GLN A 323 6.90 -20.06 -10.95
N TYR A 324 8.15 -19.63 -11.18
CA TYR A 324 8.85 -18.69 -10.31
C TYR A 324 8.37 -17.26 -10.52
N ASP A 325 7.98 -16.90 -11.75
CA ASP A 325 7.37 -15.59 -12.03
C ASP A 325 5.99 -15.47 -11.37
N ARG A 326 5.20 -16.54 -11.42
CA ARG A 326 3.93 -16.62 -10.68
C ARG A 326 4.15 -16.59 -9.16
N LEU A 327 5.19 -17.23 -8.68
CA LEU A 327 5.55 -17.20 -7.26
C LEU A 327 5.98 -15.80 -6.82
N GLU A 328 6.79 -15.11 -7.63
CA GLU A 328 7.15 -13.71 -7.41
C GLU A 328 5.91 -12.83 -7.35
N ASP A 329 4.96 -13.02 -8.27
CA ASP A 329 3.70 -12.27 -8.30
C ASP A 329 2.90 -12.40 -7.00
N LEU A 330 2.80 -13.62 -6.45
CA LEU A 330 2.12 -13.91 -5.18
C LEU A 330 2.84 -13.27 -3.98
N VAL A 331 4.17 -13.32 -3.96
CA VAL A 331 4.97 -12.64 -2.93
C VAL A 331 4.80 -11.12 -3.04
N ASN A 332 4.84 -10.58 -4.26
CA ASN A 332 4.71 -9.16 -4.53
C ASN A 332 3.35 -8.62 -4.06
N VAL A 333 2.24 -9.23 -4.46
CA VAL A 333 0.91 -8.75 -4.02
C VAL A 333 0.71 -8.89 -2.53
N THR A 334 1.16 -9.99 -1.93
CA THR A 334 0.98 -10.21 -0.48
C THR A 334 1.78 -9.20 0.32
N SER A 335 3.05 -8.97 -0.05
CA SER A 335 3.92 -8.01 0.64
C SER A 335 3.49 -6.56 0.40
N THR A 336 3.16 -6.17 -0.82
CA THR A 336 2.64 -4.82 -1.09
C THR A 336 1.28 -4.60 -0.42
N ALA A 337 0.34 -5.53 -0.54
CA ALA A 337 -1.01 -5.37 -0.01
C ALA A 337 -1.05 -5.34 1.52
N PHE A 338 -0.29 -6.16 2.21
CA PHE A 338 -0.44 -6.30 3.66
C PHE A 338 0.73 -5.74 4.48
N LEU A 339 1.91 -5.54 3.87
CA LEU A 339 3.10 -5.06 4.57
C LEU A 339 3.62 -3.72 4.03
N GLY A 340 3.18 -3.27 2.86
CA GLY A 340 3.66 -2.04 2.23
C GLY A 340 5.15 -2.11 1.91
N LEU A 341 5.65 -3.28 1.50
CA LEU A 341 7.07 -3.54 1.21
C LEU A 341 7.25 -4.16 -0.18
N THR A 342 8.36 -3.82 -0.83
CA THR A 342 8.75 -4.36 -2.14
C THR A 342 9.63 -5.61 -2.00
N VAL A 343 9.10 -6.68 -1.41
CA VAL A 343 9.88 -7.90 -1.12
C VAL A 343 10.39 -8.60 -2.39
N LYS A 344 9.68 -8.49 -3.52
CA LYS A 344 10.04 -9.18 -4.77
C LYS A 344 11.48 -8.92 -5.24
N CYS A 345 12.03 -7.74 -4.95
CA CYS A 345 13.39 -7.38 -5.30
C CYS A 345 14.43 -8.29 -4.63
N ALA A 346 14.06 -8.96 -3.53
CA ALA A 346 14.91 -9.91 -2.82
C ALA A 346 14.93 -11.33 -3.43
N ARG A 347 14.26 -11.57 -4.58
CA ARG A 347 14.28 -12.86 -5.29
C ARG A 347 15.71 -13.30 -5.63
N CYS A 348 16.51 -12.38 -6.16
CA CYS A 348 17.82 -12.69 -6.74
C CYS A 348 19.00 -12.51 -5.77
N HIS A 349 18.87 -11.62 -4.79
CA HIS A 349 19.87 -11.25 -3.79
C HIS A 349 19.17 -10.54 -2.61
N ASP A 350 19.86 -10.28 -1.50
CA ASP A 350 19.30 -9.48 -0.40
C ASP A 350 18.82 -8.10 -0.88
N HIS A 351 17.72 -7.58 -0.34
CA HIS A 351 17.19 -6.30 -0.76
C HIS A 351 18.22 -5.19 -0.59
N LYS A 352 18.38 -4.36 -1.63
CA LYS A 352 19.45 -3.36 -1.68
C LYS A 352 19.40 -2.36 -0.52
N PHE A 353 18.20 -1.96 -0.11
CA PHE A 353 17.98 -0.84 0.80
C PHE A 353 17.26 -1.18 2.09
N ASP A 354 16.68 -2.36 2.20
CA ASP A 354 15.79 -2.72 3.31
C ASP A 354 16.28 -3.99 3.96
N ALA A 355 15.92 -4.19 5.22
CA ALA A 355 16.28 -5.34 6.05
C ALA A 355 15.67 -6.68 5.62
N ILE A 356 15.51 -6.91 4.31
CA ILE A 356 14.83 -8.04 3.70
C ILE A 356 15.89 -8.91 3.02
N THR A 357 16.17 -10.07 3.60
CA THR A 357 17.13 -11.01 3.01
C THR A 357 16.51 -11.79 1.84
N GLN A 358 17.34 -12.39 0.98
CA GLN A 358 16.88 -13.35 -0.01
C GLN A 358 16.14 -14.52 0.67
N ALA A 359 16.64 -14.98 1.82
CA ALA A 359 15.96 -16.00 2.61
C ALA A 359 14.55 -15.57 3.03
N ASP A 360 14.31 -14.29 3.31
CA ASP A 360 12.98 -13.76 3.65
C ASP A 360 12.02 -13.82 2.46
N TYR A 361 12.49 -13.53 1.24
CA TYR A 361 11.70 -13.74 0.02
C TYR A 361 11.29 -15.20 -0.12
N TYR A 362 12.25 -16.14 -0.01
CA TYR A 362 11.96 -17.56 -0.18
C TYR A 362 11.12 -18.15 0.97
N ARG A 363 11.21 -17.59 2.18
CA ARG A 363 10.33 -17.92 3.31
C ARG A 363 8.87 -17.57 3.03
N LEU A 364 8.63 -16.39 2.46
CA LEU A 364 7.29 -15.97 2.03
C LEU A 364 6.81 -16.82 0.85
N ALA A 365 7.68 -17.03 -0.14
CA ALA A 365 7.40 -17.86 -1.31
C ALA A 365 7.02 -19.31 -0.92
N ALA A 366 7.69 -19.87 0.10
CA ALA A 366 7.43 -21.21 0.60
C ALA A 366 5.99 -21.44 1.11
N ALA A 367 5.25 -20.36 1.43
CA ALA A 367 3.85 -20.45 1.79
C ALA A 367 2.94 -20.74 0.58
N PHE A 368 3.31 -20.28 -0.61
CA PHE A 368 2.53 -20.47 -1.85
C PHE A 368 3.03 -21.63 -2.71
N TRP A 369 4.27 -22.04 -2.51
CA TRP A 369 4.92 -23.15 -3.20
C TRP A 369 4.13 -24.49 -3.25
N PRO A 370 3.37 -24.89 -2.21
CA PRO A 370 2.57 -26.11 -2.24
C PRO A 370 1.31 -26.02 -3.11
N GLY A 371 0.93 -24.81 -3.53
CA GLY A 371 -0.23 -24.59 -4.38
C GLY A 371 0.06 -24.81 -5.87
N PRO A 372 -0.93 -24.54 -6.74
CA PRO A 372 -0.82 -24.74 -8.18
C PRO A 372 -0.03 -23.60 -8.83
N VAL A 373 1.22 -23.37 -8.40
CA VAL A 373 2.19 -22.49 -9.08
C VAL A 373 2.89 -23.21 -10.23
N HIS A 374 3.03 -24.53 -10.12
CA HIS A 374 3.55 -25.42 -11.15
C HIS A 374 2.52 -25.56 -12.28
N ASN A 375 2.95 -25.60 -13.55
CA ASN A 375 2.06 -25.56 -14.71
C ASN A 375 0.94 -26.63 -14.63
N GLY A 376 -0.27 -26.16 -14.31
CA GLY A 376 -1.50 -26.94 -14.27
C GLY A 376 -2.24 -26.95 -15.60
N ARG A 377 -3.34 -27.70 -15.68
CA ARG A 377 -4.15 -27.87 -16.89
C ARG A 377 -4.73 -26.54 -17.38
N ALA A 378 -4.61 -26.25 -18.69
CA ALA A 378 -5.10 -25.02 -19.33
C ALA A 378 -6.58 -24.68 -19.02
N LYS A 379 -7.43 -25.70 -18.85
CA LYS A 379 -8.87 -25.51 -18.53
C LYS A 379 -9.15 -24.87 -17.18
N ALA A 380 -8.23 -24.94 -16.22
CA ALA A 380 -8.40 -24.40 -14.88
C ALA A 380 -7.66 -23.07 -14.68
N LEU A 381 -7.21 -22.44 -15.77
CA LEU A 381 -6.38 -21.22 -15.74
C LEU A 381 -5.18 -21.35 -14.79
N GLY A 382 -4.51 -22.49 -14.87
CA GLY A 382 -3.34 -22.81 -14.06
C GLY A 382 -3.60 -23.01 -12.57
N GLY A 383 -4.84 -23.12 -12.07
CA GLY A 383 -5.11 -23.37 -10.65
C GLY A 383 -5.91 -24.65 -10.36
N PRO A 384 -6.43 -24.82 -9.14
CA PRO A 384 -7.04 -26.07 -8.73
C PRO A 384 -8.43 -26.25 -9.35
N SER A 385 -8.87 -27.49 -9.50
CA SER A 385 -10.24 -27.81 -9.93
C SER A 385 -11.27 -27.51 -8.84
N ALA A 386 -12.54 -27.39 -9.23
CA ALA A 386 -13.65 -27.27 -8.27
C ALA A 386 -13.72 -28.46 -7.30
N GLU A 387 -13.27 -29.66 -7.70
CA GLU A 387 -13.22 -30.83 -6.81
C GLU A 387 -12.11 -30.70 -5.77
N GLN A 388 -10.94 -30.18 -6.17
CA GLN A 388 -9.83 -29.91 -5.25
C GLN A 388 -10.21 -28.82 -4.25
N ILE A 389 -10.79 -27.72 -4.74
CA ILE A 389 -11.28 -26.61 -3.92
C ILE A 389 -12.46 -27.07 -3.07
N GLY A 390 -13.31 -27.96 -3.58
CA GLY A 390 -14.58 -28.39 -3.00
C GLY A 390 -15.76 -27.43 -3.25
N PHE A 391 -15.59 -26.43 -4.12
CA PHE A 391 -16.60 -25.44 -4.52
C PHE A 391 -16.33 -24.98 -5.96
N ASP A 392 -17.38 -24.58 -6.68
CA ASP A 392 -17.28 -24.06 -8.06
C ASP A 392 -17.02 -22.54 -8.06
N VAL A 393 -15.78 -22.17 -7.73
CA VAL A 393 -15.34 -20.78 -7.52
C VAL A 393 -13.91 -20.57 -8.04
N LEU A 394 -13.54 -19.31 -8.30
CA LEU A 394 -12.14 -18.94 -8.55
C LEU A 394 -11.37 -18.91 -7.23
N GLY A 395 -10.96 -20.07 -6.76
CA GLY A 395 -10.26 -20.23 -5.47
C GLY A 395 -8.84 -20.78 -5.60
N TRP A 396 -8.21 -20.92 -4.45
CA TRP A 396 -6.90 -21.51 -4.25
C TRP A 396 -6.99 -22.62 -3.19
N THR A 397 -6.20 -23.68 -3.39
CA THR A 397 -5.90 -24.69 -2.35
C THR A 397 -4.51 -25.25 -2.60
N ASP A 398 -3.86 -25.73 -1.56
CA ASP A 398 -2.64 -26.52 -1.70
C ASP A 398 -2.96 -27.83 -2.44
N LEU A 399 -1.98 -28.39 -3.14
CA LEU A 399 -2.13 -29.65 -3.87
C LEU A 399 -2.07 -30.89 -2.95
N GLY A 400 -1.64 -30.71 -1.70
CA GLY A 400 -1.60 -31.73 -0.66
C GLY A 400 -1.02 -31.19 0.65
N PRO A 401 -0.88 -32.04 1.68
CA PRO A 401 -0.33 -31.66 2.98
C PRO A 401 1.20 -31.58 3.03
N GLU A 402 1.88 -32.04 1.96
CA GLU A 402 3.33 -31.97 1.81
C GLU A 402 3.70 -30.98 0.71
N ALA A 403 4.86 -30.33 0.86
CA ALA A 403 5.40 -29.42 -0.14
C ALA A 403 6.75 -29.93 -0.65
N PRO A 404 7.04 -29.80 -1.95
CA PRO A 404 8.40 -30.00 -2.45
C PRO A 404 9.37 -28.99 -1.81
N PRO A 405 10.67 -29.31 -1.71
CA PRO A 405 11.65 -28.38 -1.20
C PRO A 405 11.74 -27.15 -2.10
N ILE A 406 11.91 -25.98 -1.49
CA ILE A 406 12.16 -24.72 -2.20
C ILE A 406 13.58 -24.26 -1.82
N HIS A 407 14.36 -23.87 -2.83
CA HIS A 407 15.74 -23.44 -2.63
C HIS A 407 15.86 -21.97 -2.97
N ALA A 408 16.73 -21.25 -2.24
CA ALA A 408 17.17 -19.94 -2.72
C ALA A 408 17.91 -20.11 -4.05
N LEU A 409 17.84 -19.13 -4.95
CA LEU A 409 18.44 -19.24 -6.28
C LEU A 409 19.59 -18.25 -6.44
N LYS A 410 20.73 -18.71 -6.96
CA LYS A 410 21.87 -17.82 -7.21
C LYS A 410 21.50 -16.83 -8.32
N LYS A 411 21.32 -15.55 -7.97
CA LYS A 411 20.87 -14.50 -8.89
C LYS A 411 19.53 -14.80 -9.56
N GLY A 412 18.66 -15.54 -8.89
CA GLY A 412 17.34 -15.92 -9.42
C GLY A 412 17.35 -17.05 -10.46
N ASP A 413 18.52 -17.63 -10.77
CA ASP A 413 18.66 -18.70 -11.75
C ASP A 413 18.24 -20.07 -11.17
N ARG A 414 17.13 -20.62 -11.68
CA ARG A 414 16.57 -21.91 -11.24
C ARG A 414 17.54 -23.09 -11.40
N HIS A 415 18.49 -23.02 -12.33
CA HIS A 415 19.47 -24.08 -12.56
C HIS A 415 20.64 -24.02 -11.58
N ARG A 416 20.64 -23.03 -10.69
CA ARG A 416 21.68 -22.81 -9.66
C ARG A 416 21.06 -22.69 -8.27
N PRO A 417 20.42 -23.76 -7.76
CA PRO A 417 19.86 -23.77 -6.41
C PRO A 417 20.98 -23.62 -5.37
N LEU A 418 20.68 -22.86 -4.33
CA LEU A 418 21.47 -22.70 -3.12
C LEU A 418 20.86 -23.59 -2.02
N ALA A 419 20.97 -23.20 -0.76
CA ALA A 419 20.38 -23.94 0.34
C ALA A 419 18.84 -23.99 0.25
N GLU A 420 18.28 -25.10 0.72
CA GLU A 420 16.84 -25.23 0.95
C GLU A 420 16.40 -24.19 1.99
N VAL A 421 15.28 -23.53 1.73
CA VAL A 421 14.67 -22.55 2.62
C VAL A 421 13.39 -23.14 3.20
N LYS A 422 13.33 -23.22 4.52
CA LYS A 422 12.11 -23.63 5.24
C LYS A 422 11.07 -22.53 5.20
N ALA A 423 9.80 -22.91 5.15
CA ALA A 423 8.70 -21.98 5.34
C ALA A 423 8.77 -21.36 6.75
N GLY A 424 8.61 -20.05 6.84
CA GLY A 424 8.75 -19.35 8.10
C GLY A 424 8.41 -17.88 8.02
N ALA A 425 8.29 -17.28 9.19
CA ALA A 425 8.13 -15.85 9.37
C ALA A 425 9.42 -15.11 8.97
N PRO A 426 9.32 -14.05 8.16
CA PRO A 426 10.46 -13.23 7.76
C PRO A 426 11.23 -12.59 8.94
N SER A 427 12.52 -12.40 8.74
CA SER A 427 13.47 -11.88 9.74
C SER A 427 13.39 -10.37 9.98
N PHE A 428 12.78 -9.61 9.07
CA PHE A 428 12.65 -8.16 9.21
C PHE A 428 11.68 -7.73 10.33
N VAL A 429 10.80 -8.63 10.79
CA VAL A 429 10.06 -8.48 12.06
C VAL A 429 10.66 -9.46 13.07
N GLY A 430 11.82 -9.10 13.62
CA GLY A 430 12.69 -10.01 14.37
C GLY A 430 12.01 -10.74 15.54
N THR A 431 11.06 -10.09 16.24
CA THR A 431 10.34 -10.70 17.37
C THR A 431 9.44 -11.87 16.97
N LEU A 432 9.11 -12.00 15.69
CA LEU A 432 8.20 -13.02 15.15
C LEU A 432 8.91 -13.98 14.19
N ALA A 433 10.21 -13.80 13.96
CA ALA A 433 10.97 -14.63 13.02
C ALA A 433 11.06 -16.08 13.52
N GLY A 434 10.92 -17.04 12.61
CA GLY A 434 10.98 -18.46 12.95
C GLY A 434 10.33 -19.35 11.90
N ASP A 435 10.60 -20.65 11.99
CA ASP A 435 10.04 -21.63 11.05
C ASP A 435 8.56 -21.91 11.37
N PHE A 436 7.75 -22.15 10.33
CA PHE A 436 6.36 -22.58 10.52
C PHE A 436 6.29 -24.04 10.96
N PRO A 437 5.37 -24.40 11.87
CA PRO A 437 5.23 -25.77 12.31
C PRO A 437 4.70 -26.65 11.15
N PRO A 438 4.99 -27.97 11.17
CA PRO A 438 4.38 -28.89 10.22
C PRO A 438 2.86 -28.97 10.45
N PRO A 439 2.07 -29.28 9.40
CA PRO A 439 0.64 -29.47 9.54
C PRO A 439 0.31 -30.72 10.39
N PRO A 440 -0.87 -30.78 11.03
CA PRO A 440 -1.39 -32.01 11.61
C PRO A 440 -1.44 -33.16 10.59
N ALA A 441 -1.32 -34.41 11.06
CA ALA A 441 -1.22 -35.59 10.19
C ALA A 441 -2.46 -35.83 9.30
N ASP A 442 -3.62 -35.32 9.71
CA ASP A 442 -4.90 -35.40 9.01
C ASP A 442 -5.22 -34.14 8.17
N SER A 443 -4.28 -33.20 8.07
CA SER A 443 -4.46 -31.98 7.29
C SER A 443 -4.59 -32.28 5.79
N ARG A 444 -5.39 -31.47 5.10
CA ARG A 444 -5.52 -31.51 3.63
C ARG A 444 -4.49 -30.64 2.92
N THR A 445 -3.96 -29.64 3.63
CA THR A 445 -3.03 -28.63 3.11
C THR A 445 -1.82 -28.50 4.03
N THR A 446 -0.83 -27.71 3.64
CA THR A 446 0.39 -27.51 4.44
C THR A 446 0.19 -26.56 5.62
N LEU A 447 -0.92 -25.82 5.67
CA LEU A 447 -1.23 -24.73 6.61
C LEU A 447 -0.23 -23.55 6.59
N ARG A 448 0.72 -23.54 5.65
CA ARG A 448 1.75 -22.50 5.58
C ARG A 448 1.14 -21.13 5.28
N ARG A 449 0.07 -21.06 4.49
CA ARG A 449 -0.66 -19.82 4.21
C ARG A 449 -1.41 -19.32 5.45
N THR A 450 -2.00 -20.22 6.24
CA THR A 450 -2.59 -19.89 7.55
C THR A 450 -1.55 -19.29 8.50
N HIS A 451 -0.35 -19.88 8.58
CA HIS A 451 0.73 -19.35 9.41
C HIS A 451 1.23 -17.99 8.93
N LEU A 452 1.40 -17.82 7.61
CA LEU A 452 1.76 -16.54 7.03
C LEU A 452 0.71 -15.47 7.34
N ALA A 453 -0.57 -15.76 7.13
CA ALA A 453 -1.65 -14.81 7.40
C ALA A 453 -1.70 -14.38 8.87
N ARG A 454 -1.52 -15.34 9.80
CA ARG A 454 -1.43 -15.05 11.24
C ARG A 454 -0.19 -14.24 11.62
N TRP A 455 0.92 -14.42 10.91
CA TRP A 455 2.12 -13.59 11.11
C TRP A 455 1.90 -12.16 10.60
N ILE A 456 1.27 -11.99 9.44
CA ILE A 456 0.91 -10.68 8.88
C ILE A 456 0.02 -9.92 9.87
N THR A 457 -1.00 -10.58 10.42
CA THR A 457 -1.99 -9.95 11.31
C THR A 457 -1.65 -10.05 12.79
N HIS A 458 -0.44 -10.50 13.13
CA HIS A 458 -0.04 -10.65 14.52
C HIS A 458 -0.08 -9.28 15.23
N PRO A 459 -0.61 -9.17 16.48
CA PRO A 459 -0.76 -7.88 17.17
C PRO A 459 0.54 -7.09 17.37
N THR A 460 1.69 -7.77 17.32
CA THR A 460 3.02 -7.15 17.43
C THR A 460 3.72 -6.96 16.07
N ASN A 461 3.10 -7.35 14.96
CA ASN A 461 3.59 -7.01 13.64
C ASN A 461 3.19 -5.56 13.34
N PRO A 462 4.14 -4.62 13.25
CA PRO A 462 3.79 -3.21 13.17
C PRO A 462 3.44 -2.76 11.75
N LEU A 463 3.75 -3.55 10.72
CA LEU A 463 3.60 -3.16 9.32
C LEU A 463 2.14 -3.11 8.91
N THR A 464 1.42 -4.21 9.09
CA THR A 464 0.03 -4.36 8.64
C THR A 464 -0.92 -3.31 9.18
N PRO A 465 -0.97 -3.02 10.50
CA PRO A 465 -1.87 -1.97 11.00
C PRO A 465 -1.45 -0.58 10.50
N ARG A 466 -0.15 -0.26 10.38
CA ARG A 466 0.31 1.02 9.78
C ARG A 466 -0.14 1.15 8.33
N VAL A 467 0.00 0.09 7.53
CA VAL A 467 -0.32 0.12 6.10
C VAL A 467 -1.81 0.32 5.86
N ILE A 468 -2.68 -0.43 6.56
CA ILE A 468 -4.13 -0.28 6.38
C ILE A 468 -4.63 1.07 6.90
N VAL A 469 -4.13 1.56 8.04
CA VAL A 469 -4.46 2.90 8.54
C VAL A 469 -4.01 3.98 7.55
N ASN A 470 -2.80 3.87 7.02
CA ASN A 470 -2.27 4.82 6.05
C ASN A 470 -3.10 4.87 4.76
N ARG A 471 -3.56 3.71 4.25
CA ARG A 471 -4.44 3.64 3.08
C ARG A 471 -5.80 4.25 3.36
N LEU A 472 -6.42 3.92 4.49
CA LEU A 472 -7.70 4.53 4.87
C LEU A 472 -7.59 6.05 5.02
N TRP A 473 -6.51 6.54 5.62
CA TRP A 473 -6.21 7.97 5.67
C TRP A 473 -6.09 8.56 4.25
N GLN A 474 -5.32 7.91 3.37
CA GLN A 474 -5.17 8.34 1.97
C GLN A 474 -6.50 8.43 1.24
N HIS A 475 -7.44 7.52 1.48
CA HIS A 475 -8.73 7.54 0.81
C HIS A 475 -9.55 8.80 1.15
N HIS A 476 -9.41 9.32 2.37
CA HIS A 476 -10.11 10.52 2.86
C HIS A 476 -9.37 11.83 2.54
N PHE A 477 -8.03 11.81 2.54
CA PHE A 477 -7.20 13.01 2.38
C PHE A 477 -6.51 13.10 1.00
N GLY A 478 -6.59 12.08 0.15
CA GLY A 478 -5.89 11.98 -1.14
C GLY A 478 -4.40 11.59 -1.02
N ASN A 479 -3.78 11.89 0.13
CA ASN A 479 -2.42 11.50 0.47
C ASN A 479 -2.42 10.75 1.81
N GLY A 480 -1.65 9.66 1.90
CA GLY A 480 -1.40 8.97 3.17
C GLY A 480 -0.50 9.79 4.09
N LEU A 481 -0.55 9.51 5.40
CA LEU A 481 0.41 10.01 6.39
C LEU A 481 1.85 9.63 6.00
N CYS A 482 2.03 8.43 5.45
CA CYS A 482 3.16 8.03 4.63
C CYS A 482 2.74 8.13 3.16
N ARG A 483 3.38 9.04 2.40
CA ARG A 483 2.92 9.41 1.04
C ARG A 483 2.96 8.28 0.02
N ASN A 484 3.84 7.29 0.20
CA ASN A 484 3.86 6.07 -0.60
C ASN A 484 3.24 4.93 0.22
N PRO A 485 2.00 4.48 -0.08
CA PRO A 485 1.34 3.41 0.65
C PRO A 485 1.91 2.01 0.34
N ASP A 486 2.69 1.87 -0.73
CA ASP A 486 3.21 0.59 -1.22
C ASP A 486 4.69 0.37 -0.87
N ASN A 487 5.35 1.39 -0.31
CA ASN A 487 6.72 1.30 0.19
C ASN A 487 6.94 2.15 1.43
N VAL A 488 6.95 1.51 2.60
CA VAL A 488 7.32 2.10 3.90
C VAL A 488 8.80 1.84 4.27
N GLY A 489 9.56 1.20 3.37
CA GLY A 489 10.98 0.92 3.51
C GLY A 489 11.86 2.18 3.44
N PHE A 490 13.17 1.99 3.40
CA PHE A 490 14.20 3.03 3.50
C PHE A 490 14.08 4.11 2.42
N ASN A 491 13.80 3.70 1.17
CA ASN A 491 13.60 4.62 0.05
C ASN A 491 12.17 5.21 0.01
N GLY A 492 11.29 4.76 0.90
CA GLY A 492 9.97 5.34 1.09
C GLY A 492 10.03 6.67 1.84
N PRO A 493 9.09 7.60 1.59
CA PRO A 493 8.97 8.81 2.39
C PRO A 493 8.61 8.46 3.83
N ARG A 494 9.22 9.17 4.80
CA ARG A 494 8.85 9.02 6.22
C ARG A 494 7.53 9.72 6.51
N PRO A 495 6.72 9.22 7.45
CA PRO A 495 5.49 9.89 7.83
C PRO A 495 5.78 11.15 8.65
N GLU A 496 5.21 12.29 8.24
CA GLU A 496 5.27 13.55 9.02
C GLU A 496 4.59 13.41 10.38
N TYR A 497 3.53 12.61 10.42
CA TYR A 497 2.73 12.35 11.61
C TYR A 497 2.87 10.89 12.07
N ARG A 498 4.11 10.45 12.33
CA ARG A 498 4.40 9.08 12.78
C ARG A 498 3.62 8.71 14.04
N ASP A 499 3.60 9.59 15.04
CA ASP A 499 2.96 9.28 16.33
C ASP A 499 1.43 9.15 16.18
N LEU A 500 0.81 9.94 15.28
CA LEU A 500 -0.59 9.77 14.92
C LEU A 500 -0.84 8.45 14.20
N LEU A 501 0.01 8.09 13.24
CA LEU A 501 -0.09 6.82 12.51
C LEU A 501 0.00 5.63 13.47
N ASP A 502 0.97 5.65 14.39
CA ASP A 502 1.17 4.59 15.37
C ASP A 502 0.01 4.53 16.39
N ALA A 503 -0.52 5.67 16.83
CA ALA A 503 -1.69 5.72 17.72
C ALA A 503 -2.93 5.11 17.04
N LEU A 504 -3.25 5.53 15.82
CA LEU A 504 -4.37 4.98 15.05
C LEU A 504 -4.19 3.48 14.74
N ALA A 505 -2.96 3.04 14.45
CA ALA A 505 -2.62 1.64 14.23
C ALA A 505 -2.80 0.80 15.50
N ALA A 506 -2.35 1.30 16.65
CA ALA A 506 -2.52 0.63 17.94
C ALA A 506 -4.00 0.55 18.33
N ASP A 507 -4.76 1.64 18.15
CA ASP A 507 -6.20 1.68 18.41
C ASP A 507 -6.98 0.72 17.50
N LEU A 508 -6.58 0.57 16.23
CA LEU A 508 -7.18 -0.40 15.32
C LEU A 508 -7.01 -1.84 15.81
N VAL A 509 -5.79 -2.21 16.24
CA VAL A 509 -5.51 -3.55 16.77
C VAL A 509 -6.27 -3.78 18.07
N ALA A 510 -6.27 -2.81 18.99
CA ALA A 510 -7.00 -2.89 20.26
C ALA A 510 -8.53 -2.93 20.08
N GLY A 511 -9.04 -2.26 19.04
CA GLY A 511 -10.46 -2.24 18.65
C GLY A 511 -10.92 -3.47 17.86
N GLY A 512 -10.11 -4.53 17.77
CA GLY A 512 -10.47 -5.77 17.08
C GLY A 512 -10.53 -5.62 15.56
N TRP A 513 -9.65 -4.78 14.99
CA TRP A 513 -9.47 -4.60 13.55
C TRP A 513 -10.73 -4.10 12.79
N LYS A 514 -11.62 -3.39 13.48
CA LYS A 514 -12.85 -2.82 12.90
C LYS A 514 -12.57 -1.53 12.15
N LEU A 515 -12.78 -1.54 10.83
CA LEU A 515 -12.41 -0.42 9.98
C LEU A 515 -13.45 0.70 10.05
N LYS A 516 -14.76 0.40 10.16
CA LYS A 516 -15.80 1.45 10.19
C LYS A 516 -15.63 2.41 11.37
N ALA A 517 -15.16 1.92 12.52
CA ALA A 517 -14.84 2.78 13.66
C ALA A 517 -13.72 3.79 13.33
N LEU A 518 -12.67 3.35 12.63
CA LEU A 518 -11.59 4.23 12.17
C LEU A 518 -12.04 5.21 11.09
N HIS A 519 -12.89 4.78 10.14
CA HIS A 519 -13.52 5.69 9.18
C HIS A 519 -14.28 6.80 9.90
N ARG A 520 -15.14 6.43 10.87
CA ARG A 520 -15.90 7.38 11.67
C ARG A 520 -14.98 8.37 12.38
N LEU A 521 -13.94 7.88 13.05
CA LEU A 521 -12.96 8.71 13.75
C LEU A 521 -12.28 9.72 12.83
N ILE A 522 -11.90 9.31 11.62
CA ILE A 522 -11.26 10.19 10.64
C ILE A 522 -12.22 11.30 10.20
N VAL A 523 -13.42 10.93 9.73
CA VAL A 523 -14.34 11.90 9.13
C VAL A 523 -15.00 12.83 10.15
N THR A 524 -15.04 12.46 11.44
CA THR A 524 -15.53 13.36 12.51
C THR A 524 -14.50 14.38 12.98
N SER A 525 -13.23 14.26 12.57
CA SER A 525 -12.17 15.20 12.97
C SER A 525 -12.39 16.60 12.39
N ALA A 526 -12.02 17.64 13.16
CA ALA A 526 -11.98 19.00 12.64
C ALA A 526 -10.97 19.12 11.48
N THR A 527 -9.87 18.36 11.50
CA THR A 527 -8.89 18.27 10.41
C THR A 527 -9.53 17.83 9.10
N TYR A 528 -10.36 16.78 9.10
CA TYR A 528 -11.08 16.34 7.90
C TYR A 528 -12.12 17.37 7.44
N ARG A 529 -12.74 18.09 8.38
CA ARG A 529 -13.83 19.05 8.11
C ARG A 529 -13.38 20.44 7.67
N GLN A 530 -12.07 20.67 7.52
CA GLN A 530 -11.51 21.92 7.02
C GLN A 530 -11.98 22.25 5.59
N ALA A 531 -12.06 23.53 5.26
CA ALA A 531 -12.24 24.00 3.88
C ALA A 531 -10.95 23.82 3.06
N SER A 532 -11.07 23.72 1.73
CA SER A 532 -9.92 23.81 0.81
C SER A 532 -9.31 25.20 0.76
N ILE A 533 -10.05 26.24 1.13
CA ILE A 533 -9.61 27.63 1.08
C ILE A 533 -9.18 28.10 2.48
N HIS A 534 -7.96 28.61 2.57
CA HIS A 534 -7.39 29.21 3.77
C HIS A 534 -7.20 30.72 3.56
N PRO A 535 -7.46 31.58 4.57
CA PRO A 535 -7.24 33.03 4.46
C PRO A 535 -5.80 33.39 4.05
N ASP A 536 -4.80 32.72 4.63
CA ASP A 536 -3.37 32.87 4.33
C ASP A 536 -2.84 31.89 3.28
N MET A 537 -3.68 31.42 2.34
CA MET A 537 -3.32 30.36 1.38
C MET A 537 -2.00 30.62 0.64
N GLU A 538 -1.79 31.84 0.13
CA GLU A 538 -0.61 32.18 -0.68
C GLU A 538 0.69 32.00 0.13
N ALA A 539 0.74 32.56 1.34
CA ALA A 539 1.91 32.44 2.22
C ALA A 539 2.16 31.00 2.71
N LEU A 540 1.09 30.22 2.94
CA LEU A 540 1.23 28.83 3.39
C LEU A 540 1.56 27.87 2.24
N ALA A 541 1.12 28.15 1.01
CA ALA A 541 1.46 27.37 -0.17
C ALA A 541 2.97 27.44 -0.49
N ASP A 542 3.63 28.55 -0.20
CA ASP A 542 5.10 28.65 -0.35
C ASP A 542 5.86 27.88 0.74
N ARG A 543 5.31 27.81 1.96
CA ARG A 543 5.94 27.15 3.12
C ARG A 543 5.72 25.64 3.15
N ASP A 544 4.53 25.18 2.80
CA ASP A 544 4.11 23.79 2.76
C ASP A 544 3.23 23.52 1.51
N PRO A 545 3.84 23.53 0.31
CA PRO A 545 3.11 23.39 -0.96
C PRO A 545 2.35 22.07 -1.08
N GLY A 546 2.83 21.04 -0.39
CA GLY A 546 2.22 19.71 -0.42
C GLY A 546 1.18 19.46 0.68
N ASN A 547 0.81 20.50 1.45
CA ASN A 547 -0.12 20.41 2.58
C ASN A 547 0.23 19.25 3.53
N ALA A 548 1.53 19.00 3.73
CA ALA A 548 2.04 17.92 4.55
C ALA A 548 1.67 18.10 6.03
N LEU A 549 1.45 19.35 6.45
CA LEU A 549 1.06 19.72 7.81
C LEU A 549 -0.45 19.70 8.03
N LEU A 550 -1.27 19.45 6.99
CA LEU A 550 -2.74 19.32 7.09
C LEU A 550 -3.46 20.60 7.57
N TRP A 551 -2.99 21.77 7.12
CA TRP A 551 -3.57 23.09 7.48
C TRP A 551 -4.82 23.45 6.66
N ARG A 552 -5.19 22.63 5.68
CA ARG A 552 -6.45 22.71 4.93
C ARG A 552 -6.86 21.34 4.39
N ALA A 553 -8.07 21.25 3.84
CA ALA A 553 -8.43 20.11 2.99
C ALA A 553 -7.82 20.25 1.58
N ASP A 554 -7.61 19.12 0.92
CA ASP A 554 -7.16 19.07 -0.47
C ASP A 554 -8.35 18.88 -1.41
N ARG A 555 -8.36 19.68 -2.49
CA ARG A 555 -9.23 19.43 -3.64
C ARG A 555 -8.77 18.17 -4.35
N ARG A 556 -9.70 17.24 -4.57
CA ARG A 556 -9.40 15.92 -5.14
C ARG A 556 -10.25 15.66 -6.37
N ARG A 557 -9.63 15.29 -7.49
CA ARG A 557 -10.35 14.82 -8.69
C ARG A 557 -11.09 13.52 -8.35
N LEU A 558 -12.32 13.37 -8.81
CA LEU A 558 -13.05 12.10 -8.76
C LEU A 558 -12.28 11.04 -9.56
N ASP A 559 -12.16 9.84 -8.99
CA ASP A 559 -11.71 8.66 -9.75
C ASP A 559 -12.70 8.31 -10.89
N ALA A 560 -12.22 7.61 -11.90
CA ALA A 560 -12.99 7.28 -13.11
C ALA A 560 -14.35 6.64 -12.80
N GLU A 561 -14.37 5.70 -11.85
CA GLU A 561 -15.57 5.01 -11.40
C GLU A 561 -16.57 5.96 -10.74
N SER A 562 -16.11 6.79 -9.80
CA SER A 562 -16.97 7.75 -9.09
C SER A 562 -17.46 8.87 -10.01
N LEU A 563 -16.68 9.27 -11.02
CA LEU A 563 -17.12 10.24 -12.03
C LEU A 563 -18.25 9.66 -12.89
N ARG A 564 -18.05 8.46 -13.43
CA ARG A 564 -19.08 7.78 -14.23
C ARG A 564 -20.34 7.53 -13.41
N ASP A 565 -20.19 7.07 -12.17
CA ASP A 565 -21.31 6.82 -11.26
C ASP A 565 -22.03 8.13 -10.88
N ALA A 566 -21.31 9.24 -10.71
CA ALA A 566 -21.90 10.54 -10.45
C ALA A 566 -22.74 11.03 -11.64
N ILE A 567 -22.27 10.85 -12.88
CA ILE A 567 -23.04 11.18 -14.09
C ILE A 567 -24.34 10.39 -14.13
N LEU A 568 -24.28 9.06 -13.92
CA LEU A 568 -25.48 8.21 -13.85
C LEU A 568 -26.43 8.62 -12.72
N ALA A 569 -25.90 9.01 -11.56
CA ALA A 569 -26.71 9.42 -10.42
C ALA A 569 -27.48 10.71 -10.70
N VAL A 570 -26.80 11.73 -11.24
CA VAL A 570 -27.44 13.03 -11.51
C VAL A 570 -28.34 13.00 -12.75
N SER A 571 -28.09 12.10 -13.71
CA SER A 571 -28.98 11.86 -14.85
C SER A 571 -30.23 11.03 -14.50
N GLY A 572 -30.25 10.41 -13.32
CA GLY A 572 -31.35 9.55 -12.86
C GLY A 572 -31.35 8.14 -13.45
N ASP A 573 -30.28 7.76 -14.16
CA ASP A 573 -30.15 6.46 -14.81
C ASP A 573 -29.43 5.42 -13.94
N LEU A 574 -28.81 5.80 -12.82
CA LEU A 574 -28.07 4.87 -11.96
C LEU A 574 -28.95 3.74 -11.42
N ASP A 575 -28.53 2.50 -11.69
CA ASP A 575 -29.07 1.29 -11.10
C ASP A 575 -28.28 0.91 -9.82
N PRO A 576 -28.88 0.99 -8.62
CA PRO A 576 -28.19 0.77 -7.36
C PRO A 576 -28.05 -0.72 -6.99
N ARG A 577 -28.40 -1.67 -7.88
CA ARG A 577 -28.32 -3.10 -7.59
C ARG A 577 -26.89 -3.56 -7.26
N LEU A 578 -26.77 -4.19 -6.10
CA LEU A 578 -25.53 -4.76 -5.58
C LEU A 578 -25.29 -6.18 -6.12
N GLY A 579 -24.02 -6.47 -6.40
CA GLY A 579 -23.50 -7.81 -6.67
C GLY A 579 -24.00 -8.48 -7.96
N GLY A 580 -23.58 -9.70 -8.21
CA GLY A 580 -23.87 -10.44 -9.43
C GLY A 580 -22.83 -10.21 -10.54
N PRO A 581 -22.99 -10.89 -11.69
CA PRO A 581 -22.05 -10.80 -12.80
C PRO A 581 -21.80 -9.36 -13.28
N SER A 582 -20.60 -9.13 -13.80
CA SER A 582 -20.22 -7.85 -14.38
C SER A 582 -20.88 -7.62 -15.74
N PHE A 583 -21.10 -6.36 -16.09
CA PHE A 583 -21.61 -5.97 -17.40
C PHE A 583 -20.46 -5.50 -18.31
N LYS A 584 -20.58 -5.75 -19.62
CA LYS A 584 -19.63 -5.25 -20.63
C LYS A 584 -20.12 -3.90 -21.14
N ALA A 585 -19.48 -2.80 -20.73
CA ALA A 585 -19.84 -1.45 -21.19
C ALA A 585 -19.66 -1.30 -22.71
N PRO A 586 -20.49 -0.50 -23.41
CA PRO A 586 -20.27 -0.23 -24.82
C PRO A 586 -18.92 0.45 -25.08
N ILE A 587 -18.24 -0.01 -26.13
CA ILE A 587 -16.95 0.53 -26.60
C ILE A 587 -17.12 0.89 -28.08
N ASP A 588 -16.67 2.08 -28.47
CA ASP A 588 -16.75 2.55 -29.86
C ASP A 588 -15.94 1.64 -30.81
N GLY A 589 -16.44 1.46 -32.03
CA GLY A 589 -15.84 0.55 -33.02
C GLY A 589 -14.36 0.85 -33.31
N GLU A 590 -13.97 2.12 -33.30
CA GLU A 590 -12.58 2.55 -33.48
C GLU A 590 -11.64 2.01 -32.39
N ALA A 591 -12.10 1.94 -31.14
CA ALA A 591 -11.31 1.39 -30.04
C ALA A 591 -11.21 -0.15 -30.09
N LEU A 592 -12.04 -0.80 -30.91
CA LEU A 592 -12.01 -2.26 -31.14
C LEU A 592 -11.12 -2.66 -32.33
N GLU A 593 -10.70 -1.72 -33.18
CA GLU A 593 -9.92 -1.99 -34.40
C GLU A 593 -8.55 -2.64 -34.12
N GLY A 594 -7.99 -2.42 -32.93
CA GLY A 594 -6.71 -3.00 -32.50
C GLY A 594 -6.77 -4.46 -32.06
N LEU A 595 -7.97 -5.07 -31.93
CA LEU A 595 -8.11 -6.45 -31.49
C LEU A 595 -7.97 -7.45 -32.64
N SER A 596 -7.21 -8.52 -32.42
CA SER A 596 -7.00 -9.59 -33.39
C SER A 596 -8.30 -10.32 -33.81
N MET A 597 -9.37 -10.23 -33.01
CA MET A 597 -10.68 -10.86 -33.27
C MET A 597 -11.85 -9.86 -33.10
N LYS A 598 -12.07 -9.02 -34.14
CA LYS A 598 -13.01 -7.88 -34.11
C LYS A 598 -14.48 -8.21 -33.79
N GLY A 599 -14.98 -9.37 -34.21
CA GLY A 599 -16.42 -9.71 -34.12
C GLY A 599 -16.87 -10.55 -32.91
N GLY A 600 -15.93 -11.06 -32.10
CA GLY A 600 -16.23 -12.00 -30.99
C GLY A 600 -15.52 -11.72 -29.67
N ALA A 601 -14.56 -10.78 -29.63
CA ALA A 601 -13.75 -10.54 -28.43
C ALA A 601 -14.48 -9.76 -27.32
N TYR A 602 -15.51 -9.00 -27.67
CA TYR A 602 -16.24 -8.15 -26.75
C TYR A 602 -17.65 -7.85 -27.29
N GLN A 603 -18.69 -8.26 -26.56
CA GLN A 603 -20.08 -7.92 -26.86
C GLN A 603 -20.63 -7.10 -25.69
N PRO A 604 -21.16 -5.89 -25.94
CA PRO A 604 -21.70 -5.06 -24.88
C PRO A 604 -22.92 -5.74 -24.26
N SER A 605 -23.05 -5.60 -22.95
CA SER A 605 -24.25 -5.97 -22.21
C SER A 605 -25.45 -5.12 -22.63
N PRO A 606 -26.68 -5.55 -22.35
CA PRO A 606 -27.87 -4.73 -22.53
C PRO A 606 -27.75 -3.34 -21.84
N PRO A 607 -28.31 -2.27 -22.41
CA PRO A 607 -28.19 -0.91 -21.87
C PRO A 607 -28.63 -0.78 -20.40
N GLU A 608 -29.65 -1.51 -19.98
CA GLU A 608 -30.16 -1.54 -18.61
C GLU A 608 -29.16 -2.12 -17.60
N GLU A 609 -28.31 -3.07 -18.01
CA GLU A 609 -27.23 -3.57 -17.17
C GLU A 609 -26.06 -2.58 -17.09
N CYS A 610 -25.85 -1.82 -18.16
CA CYS A 610 -24.80 -0.81 -18.24
C CYS A 610 -25.06 0.40 -17.34
N ARG A 611 -26.26 0.53 -16.78
CA ARG A 611 -26.62 1.59 -15.82
C ARG A 611 -26.16 1.34 -14.38
N ARG A 612 -25.60 0.15 -14.12
CA ARG A 612 -25.06 -0.19 -12.81
C ARG A 612 -23.79 0.60 -12.51
N ARG A 613 -23.45 0.65 -11.22
CA ARG A 613 -22.18 1.21 -10.75
C ARG A 613 -20.99 0.64 -11.52
N SER A 614 -20.02 1.49 -11.77
CA SER A 614 -18.81 1.21 -12.54
C SER A 614 -17.94 0.12 -11.90
N LEU A 615 -18.09 -0.12 -10.60
CA LEU A 615 -17.52 -1.28 -9.90
C LEU A 615 -17.95 -2.63 -10.51
N TYR A 616 -19.14 -2.69 -11.10
CA TYR A 616 -19.69 -3.87 -11.77
C TYR A 616 -19.37 -3.95 -13.26
N MET A 617 -18.55 -3.04 -13.77
CA MET A 617 -18.10 -3.07 -15.15
C MET A 617 -17.03 -4.16 -15.32
N PHE A 618 -17.17 -4.94 -16.38
CA PHE A 618 -16.25 -6.01 -16.72
C PHE A 618 -14.86 -5.45 -17.00
N THR A 619 -13.88 -5.89 -16.22
CA THR A 619 -12.51 -5.39 -16.31
C THR A 619 -11.64 -6.36 -17.12
N LYS A 620 -11.35 -5.97 -18.36
CA LYS A 620 -10.49 -6.72 -19.30
C LYS A 620 -9.12 -6.08 -19.40
N ARG A 621 -8.06 -6.87 -19.26
CA ARG A 621 -6.66 -6.39 -19.29
C ARG A 621 -6.21 -5.96 -20.67
N GLY A 622 -6.57 -6.71 -21.71
CA GLY A 622 -6.20 -6.43 -23.10
C GLY A 622 -7.12 -5.43 -23.81
N LEU A 623 -8.16 -4.92 -23.15
CA LEU A 623 -9.10 -3.95 -23.72
C LEU A 623 -9.67 -3.06 -22.63
N ILE A 624 -9.18 -1.83 -22.55
CA ILE A 624 -9.57 -0.86 -21.53
C ILE A 624 -10.63 0.09 -22.12
N VAL A 625 -11.65 0.42 -21.32
CA VAL A 625 -12.70 1.36 -21.72
C VAL A 625 -12.10 2.77 -21.83
N PRO A 626 -12.12 3.44 -23.00
CA PRO A 626 -11.38 4.68 -23.21
C PRO A 626 -11.70 5.79 -22.20
N LEU A 627 -12.98 5.97 -21.83
CA LEU A 627 -13.38 6.95 -20.83
C LEU A 627 -12.72 6.66 -19.48
N MET A 628 -12.63 5.39 -19.08
CA MET A 628 -12.03 5.00 -17.80
C MET A 628 -10.52 5.24 -17.81
N THR A 629 -9.84 4.90 -18.91
CA THR A 629 -8.39 5.16 -19.09
C THR A 629 -8.07 6.65 -19.01
N THR A 630 -8.85 7.50 -19.68
CA THR A 630 -8.64 8.96 -19.69
C THR A 630 -8.68 9.56 -18.28
N PHE A 631 -9.43 8.95 -17.36
CA PHE A 631 -9.55 9.38 -15.97
C PHE A 631 -8.72 8.52 -15.00
N ASP A 632 -7.61 7.95 -15.50
CA ASP A 632 -6.60 7.20 -14.76
C ASP A 632 -7.14 5.94 -14.06
N GLN A 633 -7.87 5.09 -14.80
CA GLN A 633 -8.17 3.74 -14.31
C GLN A 633 -6.87 2.98 -13.98
N CYS A 634 -6.91 2.17 -12.92
CA CYS A 634 -5.76 1.42 -12.42
C CYS A 634 -5.17 0.47 -13.47
N ASP A 635 -3.83 0.38 -13.51
CA ASP A 635 -3.16 -0.78 -14.10
C ASP A 635 -3.43 -2.00 -13.23
N THR A 636 -4.19 -2.94 -13.75
CA THR A 636 -4.59 -4.12 -13.00
C THR A 636 -3.47 -5.15 -12.92
N THR A 637 -2.34 -5.02 -13.63
CA THR A 637 -1.26 -6.03 -13.69
C THR A 637 -0.36 -6.02 -12.46
N VAL A 638 -0.35 -4.92 -11.72
CA VAL A 638 0.49 -4.71 -10.54
C VAL A 638 -0.33 -4.18 -9.36
N PRO A 639 0.02 -4.53 -8.10
CA PRO A 639 -0.71 -4.03 -6.95
C PRO A 639 -0.55 -2.51 -6.89
N THR A 640 -1.67 -1.79 -6.80
CA THR A 640 -1.66 -0.32 -6.82
C THR A 640 -2.36 0.23 -5.59
N GLY A 641 -1.59 0.75 -4.63
CA GLY A 641 -2.13 1.42 -3.44
C GLY A 641 -2.47 2.89 -3.65
N LYS A 642 -1.91 3.53 -4.68
CA LYS A 642 -2.26 4.89 -5.11
C LYS A 642 -2.15 5.00 -6.62
N ARG A 643 -3.23 5.44 -7.28
CA ARG A 643 -3.24 5.73 -8.72
C ARG A 643 -2.53 7.05 -8.99
N ASP A 644 -1.93 7.17 -10.16
CA ASP A 644 -1.56 8.48 -10.70
C ASP A 644 -2.82 9.29 -10.98
N VAL A 645 -2.72 10.62 -10.79
CA VAL A 645 -3.82 11.54 -11.08
C VAL A 645 -3.32 12.58 -12.07
N SER A 646 -3.75 12.47 -13.31
CA SER A 646 -3.52 13.44 -14.36
C SER A 646 -4.64 14.50 -14.36
N ILE A 647 -4.25 15.74 -14.69
CA ILE A 647 -5.15 16.86 -14.94
C ILE A 647 -4.75 17.43 -16.30
N VAL A 648 -5.43 16.99 -17.36
CA VAL A 648 -5.07 17.29 -18.76
C VAL A 648 -6.27 17.70 -19.59
N ALA A 649 -6.06 18.53 -20.61
CA ALA A 649 -7.13 19.01 -21.49
C ALA A 649 -7.89 17.87 -22.20
N LEU A 650 -7.23 16.73 -22.44
CA LEU A 650 -7.83 15.52 -23.02
C LEU A 650 -9.01 14.98 -22.20
N GLN A 651 -9.00 15.14 -20.88
CA GLN A 651 -10.10 14.73 -20.00
C GLN A 651 -11.36 15.56 -20.27
N ALA A 652 -11.21 16.88 -20.28
CA ALA A 652 -12.32 17.79 -20.58
C ALA A 652 -12.86 17.58 -22.01
N LEU A 653 -11.97 17.37 -22.98
CA LEU A 653 -12.35 17.07 -24.37
C LEU A 653 -13.07 15.71 -24.48
N SER A 654 -12.68 14.73 -23.67
CA SER A 654 -13.35 13.42 -23.66
C SER A 654 -14.79 13.54 -23.18
N LEU A 655 -15.07 14.31 -22.11
CA LEU A 655 -16.45 14.54 -21.65
C LEU A 655 -17.31 15.31 -22.67
N LEU A 656 -16.71 16.24 -23.43
CA LEU A 656 -17.43 16.99 -24.47
C LEU A 656 -17.77 16.14 -25.71
N ASN A 657 -16.91 15.19 -26.07
CA ASN A 657 -17.03 14.47 -27.34
C ASN A 657 -17.54 13.03 -27.19
N ASN A 658 -17.60 12.50 -25.97
CA ASN A 658 -18.06 11.14 -25.73
C ASN A 658 -19.57 10.97 -25.96
N GLY A 659 -19.96 9.96 -26.73
CA GLY A 659 -21.37 9.68 -27.06
C GLY A 659 -22.22 9.30 -25.85
N TRP A 660 -21.66 8.51 -24.92
CA TRP A 660 -22.36 8.13 -23.69
C TRP A 660 -22.61 9.34 -22.79
N VAL A 661 -21.61 10.20 -22.57
CA VAL A 661 -21.78 11.43 -21.76
C VAL A 661 -22.87 12.34 -22.33
N ARG A 662 -22.96 12.47 -23.67
CA ARG A 662 -24.04 13.22 -24.32
C ARG A 662 -25.42 12.59 -24.09
N GLY A 663 -25.51 11.27 -24.11
CA GLY A 663 -26.74 10.54 -23.78
C GLY A 663 -27.20 10.80 -22.34
N GLU A 664 -26.28 10.73 -21.38
CA GLU A 664 -26.57 11.02 -19.97
C GLU A 664 -26.95 12.49 -19.74
N ALA A 665 -26.35 13.41 -20.50
CA ALA A 665 -26.71 14.82 -20.45
C ALA A 665 -28.13 15.07 -20.98
N ASP A 666 -28.55 14.35 -22.02
CA ASP A 666 -29.94 14.39 -22.53
C ASP A 666 -30.95 13.79 -21.53
N ALA A 667 -30.57 12.70 -20.85
CA ALA A 667 -31.39 12.12 -19.77
C ALA A 667 -31.55 13.12 -18.61
N CYS A 668 -30.46 13.74 -18.17
CA CYS A 668 -30.47 14.78 -17.14
C CYS A 668 -31.33 15.99 -17.56
N ALA A 669 -31.24 16.43 -18.80
CA ALA A 669 -32.07 17.51 -19.34
C ALA A 669 -33.56 17.18 -19.30
N GLY A 670 -33.93 15.91 -19.53
CA GLY A 670 -35.31 15.43 -19.35
C GLY A 670 -35.84 15.67 -17.94
N LEU A 671 -35.02 15.43 -16.91
CA LEU A 671 -35.37 15.69 -15.51
C LEU A 671 -35.50 17.20 -15.23
N VAL A 672 -34.55 18.01 -15.70
CA VAL A 672 -34.56 19.47 -15.52
C VAL A 672 -35.81 20.09 -16.16
N LEU A 673 -36.16 19.67 -17.39
CA LEU A 673 -37.34 20.14 -18.09
C LEU A 673 -38.66 19.76 -17.40
N ALA A 674 -38.68 18.60 -16.73
CA ALA A 674 -39.84 18.14 -15.97
C ALA A 674 -39.98 18.85 -14.61
N ALA A 675 -38.87 19.30 -14.03
CA ALA A 675 -38.87 19.96 -12.71
C ALA A 675 -39.51 21.36 -12.72
N ALA A 676 -39.43 22.10 -13.84
CA ALA A 676 -40.01 23.43 -13.95
C ALA A 676 -40.41 23.83 -15.37
N ALA A 677 -41.36 24.75 -15.50
CA ALA A 677 -41.81 25.27 -16.80
C ALA A 677 -40.94 26.43 -17.33
N GLU A 678 -40.40 27.26 -16.43
CA GLU A 678 -39.63 28.45 -16.79
C GLU A 678 -38.12 28.22 -16.77
N ALA A 679 -37.39 28.94 -17.62
CA ALA A 679 -35.95 28.76 -17.75
C ALA A 679 -35.17 29.07 -16.46
N GLY A 680 -35.57 30.10 -15.69
CA GLY A 680 -34.89 30.48 -14.44
C GLY A 680 -34.84 29.35 -13.41
N PRO A 681 -36.00 28.81 -12.99
CA PRO A 681 -36.05 27.67 -12.08
C PRO A 681 -35.43 26.37 -12.65
N ARG A 682 -35.42 26.18 -13.97
CA ARG A 682 -34.69 25.06 -14.60
C ARG A 682 -33.17 25.18 -14.44
N VAL A 683 -32.62 26.40 -14.53
CA VAL A 683 -31.20 26.63 -14.22
C VAL A 683 -30.92 26.27 -12.75
N ASP A 684 -31.82 26.66 -11.84
CA ASP A 684 -31.69 26.34 -10.42
C ASP A 684 -31.69 24.81 -10.18
N ASP A 685 -32.63 24.06 -10.78
CA ASP A 685 -32.65 22.58 -10.69
C ASP A 685 -31.38 21.95 -11.27
N ALA A 686 -30.92 22.40 -12.45
CA ALA A 686 -29.72 21.87 -13.07
C ALA A 686 -28.47 22.02 -12.17
N TRP A 687 -28.27 23.19 -11.57
CA TRP A 687 -27.18 23.44 -10.64
C TRP A 687 -27.33 22.63 -9.35
N GLN A 688 -28.53 22.58 -8.78
CA GLN A 688 -28.76 21.85 -7.54
C GLN A 688 -28.57 20.34 -7.73
N ARG A 689 -29.03 19.79 -8.85
CA ARG A 689 -28.89 18.37 -9.20
C ARG A 689 -27.45 17.97 -9.50
N VAL A 690 -26.74 18.76 -10.31
CA VAL A 690 -25.41 18.39 -10.79
C VAL A 690 -24.30 18.81 -9.81
N LEU A 691 -24.41 20.01 -9.25
CA LEU A 691 -23.37 20.62 -8.39
C LEU A 691 -23.74 20.66 -6.91
N GLY A 692 -25.01 20.41 -6.55
CA GLY A 692 -25.43 20.37 -5.14
C GLY A 692 -25.61 21.75 -4.50
N ARG A 693 -25.70 22.82 -5.29
CA ARG A 693 -25.94 24.21 -4.83
C ARG A 693 -26.76 24.99 -5.86
N LEU A 694 -27.22 26.17 -5.48
CA LEU A 694 -27.82 27.12 -6.43
C LEU A 694 -26.71 27.84 -7.24
N PRO A 695 -27.03 28.30 -8.47
CA PRO A 695 -26.12 29.15 -9.23
C PRO A 695 -25.97 30.51 -8.55
N SER A 696 -24.79 31.11 -8.66
CA SER A 696 -24.63 32.55 -8.40
C SER A 696 -25.42 33.38 -9.42
N ALA A 697 -25.60 34.67 -9.15
CA ALA A 697 -26.32 35.56 -10.06
C ALA A 697 -25.67 35.60 -11.45
N GLU A 698 -24.33 35.66 -11.51
CA GLU A 698 -23.55 35.67 -12.76
C GLU A 698 -23.66 34.34 -13.52
N GLU A 699 -23.56 33.20 -12.82
CA GLU A 699 -23.74 31.88 -13.43
C GLU A 699 -25.16 31.72 -13.99
N LYS A 700 -26.18 32.19 -13.25
CA LYS A 700 -27.58 32.11 -13.68
C LYS A 700 -27.83 32.94 -14.92
N GLU A 701 -27.33 34.17 -14.95
CA GLU A 701 -27.42 35.06 -16.12
C GLU A 701 -26.74 34.43 -17.35
N ALA A 702 -25.51 33.93 -17.18
CA ALA A 702 -24.75 33.28 -18.25
C ALA A 702 -25.46 32.02 -18.77
N ALA A 703 -26.00 31.18 -17.88
CA ALA A 703 -26.74 29.99 -18.24
C ALA A 703 -28.02 30.31 -19.04
N LEU A 704 -28.78 31.32 -18.60
CA LEU A 704 -29.99 31.77 -19.30
C LEU A 704 -29.65 32.31 -20.70
N ALA A 705 -28.59 33.11 -20.83
CA ALA A 705 -28.12 33.61 -22.11
C ALA A 705 -27.65 32.47 -23.05
N TYR A 706 -26.94 31.49 -22.48
CA TYR A 706 -26.45 30.31 -23.20
C TYR A 706 -27.61 29.47 -23.74
N VAL A 707 -28.55 29.06 -22.89
CA VAL A 707 -29.70 28.24 -23.29
C VAL A 707 -30.55 28.99 -24.32
N THR A 708 -30.78 30.30 -24.15
CA THR A 708 -31.53 31.13 -25.11
C THR A 708 -30.85 31.14 -26.48
N THR A 709 -29.52 31.24 -26.51
CA THR A 709 -28.74 31.22 -27.75
C THR A 709 -28.84 29.86 -28.45
N GLN A 710 -28.74 28.76 -27.70
CA GLN A 710 -28.86 27.41 -28.26
C GLN A 710 -30.29 27.11 -28.76
N MET A 711 -31.30 27.73 -28.15
CA MET A 711 -32.69 27.64 -28.57
C MET A 711 -33.04 28.48 -29.81
N ALA A 712 -32.18 29.39 -30.27
CA ALA A 712 -32.48 30.28 -31.40
C ALA A 712 -32.72 29.48 -32.71
N GLY A 713 -33.98 29.11 -32.99
CA GLY A 713 -34.41 28.23 -34.09
C GLY A 713 -35.70 27.44 -33.78
N GLU A 714 -35.83 26.23 -34.32
CA GLU A 714 -37.01 25.34 -34.15
C GLU A 714 -37.15 24.75 -32.72
N ALA A 715 -38.39 24.46 -32.28
CA ALA A 715 -38.72 23.92 -30.96
C ALA A 715 -38.03 22.57 -30.61
N ALA A 716 -37.62 21.78 -31.61
CA ALA A 716 -36.80 20.58 -31.41
C ALA A 716 -35.43 20.87 -30.75
N ARG A 717 -35.03 22.15 -30.64
CA ARG A 717 -33.79 22.58 -29.99
C ARG A 717 -33.89 22.78 -28.48
N GLU A 718 -35.08 22.81 -27.86
CA GLU A 718 -35.17 23.08 -26.41
C GLU A 718 -34.49 21.97 -25.59
N ARG A 719 -34.85 20.70 -25.82
CA ARG A 719 -34.22 19.57 -25.15
C ARG A 719 -32.71 19.50 -25.40
N LEU A 720 -32.28 19.74 -26.64
CA LEU A 720 -30.87 19.77 -26.99
C LEU A 720 -30.10 20.93 -26.32
N ALA A 721 -30.72 22.10 -26.16
CA ALA A 721 -30.12 23.23 -25.46
C ALA A 721 -29.89 22.90 -23.98
N TRP A 722 -30.87 22.28 -23.32
CA TRP A 722 -30.73 21.82 -21.93
C TRP A 722 -29.77 20.63 -21.78
N ALA A 723 -29.73 19.72 -22.75
CA ALA A 723 -28.74 18.64 -22.78
C ALA A 723 -27.32 19.22 -22.89
N SER A 724 -27.13 20.21 -23.76
CA SER A 724 -25.87 20.95 -23.87
C SER A 724 -25.50 21.67 -22.56
N MET A 725 -26.48 22.25 -21.86
CA MET A 725 -26.25 22.88 -20.55
C MET A 725 -25.83 21.85 -19.48
N CYS A 726 -26.52 20.70 -19.39
CA CYS A 726 -26.13 19.62 -18.48
C CYS A 726 -24.73 19.08 -18.80
N GLN A 727 -24.40 18.96 -20.09
CA GLN A 727 -23.07 18.55 -20.54
C GLN A 727 -21.98 19.54 -20.13
N VAL A 728 -22.25 20.85 -20.21
CA VAL A 728 -21.34 21.89 -19.70
C VAL A 728 -21.11 21.71 -18.20
N LEU A 729 -22.17 21.47 -17.42
CA LEU A 729 -22.05 21.25 -15.98
C LEU A 729 -21.22 20.00 -15.64
N PHE A 730 -21.42 18.89 -16.36
CA PHE A 730 -20.61 17.67 -16.20
C PHE A 730 -19.12 17.90 -16.46
N ASN A 731 -18.77 18.93 -17.22
CA ASN A 731 -17.39 19.25 -17.57
C ASN A 731 -16.76 20.35 -16.70
N THR A 732 -17.44 20.81 -15.65
CA THR A 732 -16.91 21.79 -14.71
C THR A 732 -15.93 21.16 -13.73
N ASN A 733 -14.91 21.92 -13.30
CA ASN A 733 -14.00 21.47 -12.25
C ASN A 733 -14.73 21.10 -10.95
N GLU A 734 -15.84 21.78 -10.64
CA GLU A 734 -16.67 21.52 -9.46
C GLU A 734 -17.40 20.17 -9.53
N PHE A 735 -17.85 19.76 -10.73
CA PHE A 735 -18.41 18.42 -10.89
C PHE A 735 -17.32 17.35 -10.81
N LEU A 736 -16.15 17.61 -11.41
CA LEU A 736 -15.03 16.68 -11.51
C LEU A 736 -14.21 16.53 -10.23
N SER A 737 -14.43 17.38 -9.25
CA SER A 737 -13.64 17.42 -8.02
C SER A 737 -14.51 17.38 -6.76
N ILE A 738 -13.90 16.91 -5.69
CA ILE A 738 -14.38 17.01 -4.33
C ILE A 738 -13.66 18.21 -3.70
N ASP A 739 -14.45 19.07 -3.04
CA ASP A 739 -14.06 20.30 -2.29
C ASP A 739 -14.10 21.63 -3.06
#